data_AF-A0A6N4SRX4-F1
#
_entry.id   AF-A0A6N4SRX4-F1
#
_cell.length_a   1.000
_cell.length_b   1.000
_cell.length_c   1.000
_cell.angle_alpha   90.00
_cell.angle_beta   90.00
_cell.angle_gamma   90.00
#
_symmetry.space_group_name_H-M   'P 1'
#
loop_
_entity.id
_entity.type
_entity.pdbx_description
1 polymer ?
#
loop_
_entity_poly.entity_id
_entity_poly.type
_entity_poly.pdbx_seq_one_letter_code
_entity_poly.pdbx_strand_id
1 'polypeptide(L)'
;MKKYLLLVSAFLLTLFLSAQDIKNYIPEKVNYIVKIDGQRINNNVNFDIIRSSEMYKDFIFKMLNNKTAEQRAIIKLFETPDETGLNIKSHMYLYEIPQEVKKSAKASSYDDEDYYQPKTRSITVVAIPLLNNKNFTNFIKDVYHDNSKVKVMKFAKGMNYMNVNNSNLIIWNAEKVFFCKLPYRSYYDKEYSKADIKTFIKSIAFPIEHKSILSNSKVLNALGKDSDVSYIFTSNVWSEMPYMFNEINREKNVKDTAIFNQDLFKDNYSFSYINFENGEIVFTGNQFYGKKLAGIIDPIFNLKPSAKLGNILYQTPVTSYISYAFSLTEVQKFVDKTFTYSMDTILIEYIRDSQNNLFETDSVINKYRVEIDSIDFLVNGPKQTVDVLDLETITDSGTVYTDEERDNYDYYSYDSGADKAKYEHESLNWYQIDSLEARQDSLYVLIDDRKDTLAVRTYQSLGIKGDELWSIFNGEFLILYHAMTTVEKKSKEYEMDAEYNYVEVEKTKKVPMPLYSFALTINNNVMFKKYLNIMLQKGFIQKEKNRYLVVLGEMNQYIWASDTMCIITNDNNFNPSKRSATTKSDYELTNFNRVTNHQSGAYIEVGKILASSVQFVEDKETAEVLEILAKYFDETIYYTTFDENTNMNTKTDVVFNDEKINSLNSIYAMFNEMYVHFTKK
;
A
#
# COMPACT_ATOMS: atom_id res chain seq x y z
N MET A 1 -25.22 -61.90 9.64
CA MET A 1 -25.53 -60.53 10.12
C MET A 1 -24.30 -59.73 10.58
N LYS A 2 -23.34 -60.28 11.34
CA LYS A 2 -22.19 -59.49 11.85
C LYS A 2 -21.24 -58.90 10.77
N LYS A 3 -21.13 -59.49 9.57
CA LYS A 3 -20.30 -58.96 8.47
C LYS A 3 -20.93 -57.78 7.71
N TYR A 4 -22.26 -57.68 7.70
CA TYR A 4 -22.97 -56.54 7.07
C TYR A 4 -23.00 -55.31 7.98
N LEU A 5 -22.99 -55.50 9.31
CA LEU A 5 -22.94 -54.38 10.26
C LEU A 5 -21.61 -53.62 10.18
N LEU A 6 -20.49 -54.33 9.93
CA LEU A 6 -19.16 -53.73 9.79
C LEU A 6 -18.99 -52.99 8.45
N LEU A 7 -19.60 -53.50 7.37
CA LEU A 7 -19.58 -52.85 6.07
C LEU A 7 -20.48 -51.60 6.04
N VAL A 8 -21.65 -51.65 6.70
CA VAL A 8 -22.55 -50.49 6.83
C VAL A 8 -21.99 -49.45 7.80
N SER A 9 -21.28 -49.85 8.86
CA SER A 9 -20.58 -48.89 9.73
C SER A 9 -19.33 -48.30 9.07
N ALA A 10 -18.60 -49.05 8.24
CA ALA A 10 -17.53 -48.50 7.39
C ALA A 10 -18.07 -47.54 6.31
N PHE A 11 -19.22 -47.84 5.68
CA PHE A 11 -19.88 -46.96 4.71
C PHE A 11 -20.49 -45.71 5.36
N LEU A 12 -21.00 -45.82 6.59
CA LEU A 12 -21.45 -44.69 7.38
C LEU A 12 -20.27 -43.83 7.85
N LEU A 13 -19.14 -44.42 8.24
CA LEU A 13 -17.90 -43.69 8.56
C LEU A 13 -17.35 -42.91 7.35
N THR A 14 -17.49 -43.43 6.12
CA THR A 14 -17.14 -42.66 4.91
C THR A 14 -18.14 -41.56 4.56
N LEU A 15 -19.41 -41.69 4.96
CA LEU A 15 -20.42 -40.63 4.80
C LEU A 15 -20.30 -39.51 5.87
N PHE A 16 -19.65 -39.79 7.01
CA PHE A 16 -19.27 -38.77 7.99
C PHE A 16 -17.97 -38.03 7.65
N LEU A 17 -17.13 -38.58 6.75
CA LEU A 17 -15.97 -37.86 6.21
C LEU A 17 -16.35 -36.79 5.17
N SER A 18 -17.61 -36.75 4.72
CA SER A 18 -18.15 -35.73 3.80
C SER A 18 -18.81 -34.52 4.48
N ALA A 19 -18.84 -34.43 5.82
CA ALA A 19 -19.84 -33.61 6.54
C ALA A 19 -19.38 -32.26 7.15
N GLN A 20 -18.15 -31.79 6.92
CA GLN A 20 -17.72 -30.45 7.41
C GLN A 20 -16.89 -29.66 6.39
N ASP A 21 -16.92 -30.07 5.13
CA ASP A 21 -16.04 -29.52 4.14
C ASP A 21 -16.63 -28.21 3.57
N ILE A 22 -16.46 -27.13 4.33
CA ILE A 22 -16.98 -25.79 4.02
C ILE A 22 -16.57 -25.30 2.64
N LYS A 23 -15.44 -25.78 2.12
CA LYS A 23 -14.95 -25.45 0.77
C LYS A 23 -15.97 -25.78 -0.33
N ASN A 24 -16.85 -26.76 -0.12
CA ASN A 24 -17.90 -27.11 -1.08
C ASN A 24 -19.04 -26.08 -1.19
N TYR A 25 -19.02 -25.04 -0.36
CA TYR A 25 -19.97 -23.93 -0.37
C TYR A 25 -19.39 -22.64 -0.93
N ILE A 26 -18.12 -22.64 -1.33
CA ILE A 26 -17.51 -21.49 -1.99
C ILE A 26 -18.04 -21.43 -3.42
N PRO A 27 -18.70 -20.34 -3.84
CA PRO A 27 -19.24 -20.23 -5.19
C PRO A 27 -18.15 -20.24 -6.26
N GLU A 28 -18.55 -20.58 -7.49
CA GLU A 28 -17.66 -20.53 -8.65
C GLU A 28 -17.13 -19.11 -8.93
N LYS A 29 -18.02 -18.12 -8.81
CA LYS A 29 -17.70 -16.70 -8.90
C LYS A 29 -17.34 -16.19 -7.51
N VAL A 30 -16.05 -16.15 -7.21
CA VAL A 30 -15.49 -15.46 -6.04
C VAL A 30 -14.28 -14.65 -6.46
N ASN A 31 -14.07 -13.52 -5.78
CA ASN A 31 -12.95 -12.62 -6.04
C ASN A 31 -11.66 -13.10 -5.36
N TYR A 32 -11.82 -13.52 -4.10
CA TYR A 32 -10.74 -14.08 -3.30
C TYR A 32 -11.28 -15.06 -2.26
N ILE A 33 -10.37 -15.89 -1.74
CA ILE A 33 -10.61 -16.82 -0.64
C ILE A 33 -9.42 -16.74 0.31
N VAL A 34 -9.69 -16.58 1.60
CA VAL A 34 -8.76 -16.77 2.70
C VAL A 34 -9.19 -18.04 3.44
N LYS A 35 -8.28 -19.00 3.59
CA LYS A 35 -8.42 -20.17 4.45
C LYS A 35 -7.60 -19.93 5.72
N ILE A 36 -8.19 -20.18 6.87
CA ILE A 36 -7.51 -20.11 8.18
C ILE A 36 -7.51 -21.52 8.77
N ASP A 37 -6.33 -22.06 9.07
CA ASP A 37 -6.17 -23.32 9.78
C ASP A 37 -6.17 -23.08 11.29
N GLY A 38 -7.37 -23.03 11.85
CA GLY A 38 -7.55 -22.84 13.29
C GLY A 38 -6.92 -23.95 14.14
N GLN A 39 -6.74 -25.16 13.58
CA GLN A 39 -6.09 -26.25 14.31
C GLN A 39 -4.59 -25.98 14.44
N ARG A 40 -3.93 -25.63 13.34
CA ARG A 40 -2.50 -25.35 13.31
C ARG A 40 -2.16 -24.13 14.18
N ILE A 41 -2.92 -23.03 14.05
CA ILE A 41 -2.80 -21.85 14.91
C ILE A 41 -2.96 -22.25 16.39
N ASN A 42 -3.98 -23.04 16.72
CA ASN A 42 -4.20 -23.47 18.10
C ASN A 42 -3.08 -24.36 18.66
N ASN A 43 -2.38 -25.10 17.81
CA ASN A 43 -1.23 -25.92 18.23
C ASN A 43 0.05 -25.09 18.39
N ASN A 44 0.18 -24.01 17.62
CA ASN A 44 1.36 -23.16 17.57
C ASN A 44 1.33 -22.01 18.60
N VAL A 45 0.13 -21.54 18.96
CA VAL A 45 -0.06 -20.45 19.93
C VAL A 45 -0.16 -21.00 21.35
N ASN A 46 0.55 -20.37 22.28
CA ASN A 46 0.44 -20.69 23.70
C ASN A 46 -0.56 -19.72 24.35
N PHE A 47 -1.84 -20.13 24.38
CA PHE A 47 -2.90 -19.31 24.95
C PHE A 47 -2.73 -19.03 26.44
N ASP A 48 -1.97 -19.83 27.19
CA ASP A 48 -1.74 -19.57 28.61
C ASP A 48 -0.82 -18.36 28.79
N ILE A 49 0.16 -18.17 27.90
CA ILE A 49 0.97 -16.94 27.86
C ILE A 49 0.05 -15.73 27.61
N ILE A 50 -0.82 -15.82 26.61
CA ILE A 50 -1.80 -14.76 26.28
C ILE A 50 -2.67 -14.44 27.48
N ARG A 51 -3.30 -15.45 28.10
CA ARG A 51 -4.20 -15.29 29.25
C ARG A 51 -3.51 -14.74 30.50
N SER A 52 -2.23 -15.03 30.68
CA SER A 52 -1.45 -14.55 31.83
C SER A 52 -1.04 -13.08 31.73
N SER A 53 -1.17 -12.48 30.54
CA SER A 53 -0.76 -11.11 30.28
C SER A 53 -1.67 -10.07 30.93
N GLU A 54 -1.12 -8.87 31.15
CA GLU A 54 -1.88 -7.76 31.74
C GLU A 54 -2.89 -7.18 30.76
N MET A 55 -2.54 -7.08 29.49
CA MET A 55 -3.46 -6.65 28.43
C MET A 55 -4.68 -7.56 28.34
N TYR A 56 -4.51 -8.90 28.40
CA TYR A 56 -5.63 -9.83 28.42
C TYR A 56 -6.49 -9.68 29.67
N LYS A 57 -5.87 -9.66 30.85
CA LYS A 57 -6.58 -9.53 32.13
C LYS A 57 -7.41 -8.25 32.17
N ASP A 58 -6.85 -7.14 31.72
CA ASP A 58 -7.57 -5.87 31.70
C ASP A 58 -8.68 -5.85 30.63
N PHE A 59 -8.43 -6.43 29.45
CA PHE A 59 -9.49 -6.65 28.45
C PHE A 59 -10.66 -7.43 29.05
N ILE A 60 -10.39 -8.59 29.66
CA ILE A 60 -11.42 -9.41 30.30
C ILE A 60 -12.09 -8.66 31.46
N PHE A 61 -11.35 -7.93 32.29
CA PHE A 61 -11.92 -7.13 33.37
C PHE A 61 -12.86 -6.03 32.85
N LYS A 62 -12.45 -5.26 31.84
CA LYS A 62 -13.29 -4.25 31.18
C LYS A 62 -14.53 -4.85 30.53
N MET A 63 -14.39 -6.04 29.95
CA MET A 63 -15.51 -6.78 29.35
C MET A 63 -16.45 -7.39 30.39
N LEU A 64 -15.95 -7.82 31.55
CA LEU A 64 -16.76 -8.37 32.65
C LEU A 64 -17.51 -7.28 33.42
N ASN A 65 -16.91 -6.10 33.56
CA ASN A 65 -17.52 -4.99 34.29
C ASN A 65 -18.64 -4.32 33.51
N ASN A 66 -18.55 -4.30 32.18
CA ASN A 66 -19.64 -3.87 31.34
C ASN A 66 -20.60 -5.05 31.12
N LYS A 67 -21.83 -4.94 31.64
CA LYS A 67 -22.77 -6.07 31.77
C LYS A 67 -23.59 -6.35 30.51
N THR A 68 -23.18 -5.90 29.32
CA THR A 68 -24.01 -6.13 28.11
C THR A 68 -23.98 -7.60 27.71
N ALA A 69 -25.05 -8.05 27.05
CA ALA A 69 -25.13 -9.43 26.57
C ALA A 69 -24.05 -9.72 25.49
N GLU A 70 -23.74 -8.72 24.65
CA GLU A 70 -22.67 -8.76 23.65
C GLU A 70 -21.31 -9.02 24.29
N GLN A 71 -20.99 -8.36 25.40
CA GLN A 71 -19.68 -8.51 26.05
C GLN A 71 -19.51 -9.88 26.71
N ARG A 72 -20.58 -10.41 27.35
CA ARG A 72 -20.58 -11.79 27.85
C ARG A 72 -20.37 -12.80 26.72
N ALA A 73 -20.99 -12.57 25.57
CA ALA A 73 -20.81 -13.43 24.42
C ALA A 73 -19.39 -13.36 23.86
N ILE A 74 -18.78 -12.17 23.79
CA ILE A 74 -17.37 -12.01 23.40
C ILE A 74 -16.46 -12.75 24.38
N ILE A 75 -16.65 -12.61 25.69
CA ILE A 75 -15.87 -13.37 26.69
C ILE A 75 -16.00 -14.88 26.45
N LYS A 76 -17.23 -15.37 26.22
CA LYS A 76 -17.48 -16.79 25.92
C LYS A 76 -16.75 -17.26 24.66
N LEU A 77 -16.64 -16.41 23.64
CA LEU A 77 -15.89 -16.72 22.42
C LEU A 77 -14.39 -16.91 22.68
N PHE A 78 -13.81 -16.16 23.60
CA PHE A 78 -12.37 -16.22 23.91
C PHE A 78 -12.02 -17.27 24.98
N GLU A 79 -12.82 -17.38 26.04
CA GLU A 79 -12.54 -18.27 27.18
C GLU A 79 -13.03 -19.70 26.94
N THR A 80 -14.25 -19.84 26.41
CA THR A 80 -14.91 -21.13 26.20
C THR A 80 -15.50 -21.25 24.78
N PRO A 81 -14.66 -21.12 23.73
CA PRO A 81 -15.13 -21.09 22.34
C PRO A 81 -16.02 -22.29 21.98
N ASP A 82 -15.73 -23.48 22.51
CA ASP A 82 -16.49 -24.70 22.25
C ASP A 82 -17.96 -24.59 22.75
N GLU A 83 -18.21 -23.81 23.81
CA GLU A 83 -19.56 -23.57 24.35
C GLU A 83 -20.39 -22.59 23.50
N THR A 84 -19.75 -21.81 22.62
CA THR A 84 -20.46 -21.02 21.61
C THR A 84 -21.05 -21.89 20.52
N GLY A 85 -20.59 -23.14 20.40
CA GLY A 85 -20.96 -24.05 19.31
C GLY A 85 -20.19 -23.81 18.01
N LEU A 86 -19.30 -22.82 17.94
CA LEU A 86 -18.38 -22.60 16.82
C LEU A 86 -17.19 -23.57 16.90
N ASN A 87 -16.75 -24.10 15.76
CA ASN A 87 -15.54 -24.91 15.64
C ASN A 87 -14.38 -24.06 15.10
N ILE A 88 -13.88 -23.10 15.89
CA ILE A 88 -12.79 -22.22 15.47
C ILE A 88 -11.43 -22.93 15.37
N LYS A 89 -11.33 -24.17 15.88
CA LYS A 89 -10.15 -25.04 15.81
C LYS A 89 -10.08 -25.84 14.51
N SER A 90 -10.91 -25.52 13.53
CA SER A 90 -10.96 -26.20 12.23
C SER A 90 -10.74 -25.21 11.09
N HIS A 91 -10.77 -25.69 9.84
CA HIS A 91 -10.63 -24.81 8.68
C HIS A 91 -11.81 -23.83 8.58
N MET A 92 -11.49 -22.55 8.60
CA MET A 92 -12.42 -21.45 8.35
C MET A 92 -12.12 -20.84 6.99
N TYR A 93 -13.15 -20.30 6.34
CA TYR A 93 -13.02 -19.66 5.03
C TYR A 93 -13.62 -18.27 5.05
N LEU A 94 -12.89 -17.28 4.56
CA LEU A 94 -13.39 -15.95 4.24
C LEU A 94 -13.34 -15.83 2.71
N TYR A 95 -14.41 -15.39 2.06
CA TYR A 95 -14.43 -15.20 0.61
C TYR A 95 -15.38 -14.10 0.21
N GLU A 96 -15.21 -13.58 -1.00
CA GLU A 96 -16.03 -12.50 -1.54
C GLU A 96 -16.76 -12.95 -2.80
N ILE A 97 -18.08 -12.78 -2.80
CA ILE A 97 -18.95 -13.09 -3.94
C ILE A 97 -19.31 -11.79 -4.66
N PRO A 98 -18.88 -11.58 -5.92
CA PRO A 98 -19.33 -10.43 -6.71
C PRO A 98 -20.83 -10.52 -6.97
N GLN A 99 -21.56 -9.41 -6.81
CA GLN A 99 -22.96 -9.30 -7.23
C GLN A 99 -23.06 -8.55 -8.55
N GLU A 100 -23.79 -9.15 -9.49
CA GLU A 100 -24.22 -8.44 -10.69
C GLU A 100 -25.22 -7.35 -10.29
N VAL A 101 -24.79 -6.09 -10.36
CA VAL A 101 -25.70 -4.96 -10.22
C VAL A 101 -26.61 -4.98 -11.45
N LYS A 102 -27.86 -5.41 -11.27
CA LYS A 102 -28.88 -5.22 -12.31
C LYS A 102 -28.94 -3.72 -12.59
N LYS A 103 -28.48 -3.29 -13.77
CA LYS A 103 -28.59 -1.90 -14.23
C LYS A 103 -30.04 -1.46 -13.99
N SER A 104 -30.28 -0.64 -12.97
CA SER A 104 -31.61 -0.09 -12.75
C SER A 104 -31.87 0.86 -13.91
N ALA A 105 -32.81 0.48 -14.77
CA ALA A 105 -33.26 1.32 -15.88
C ALA A 105 -33.78 2.64 -15.28
N LYS A 106 -33.12 3.75 -15.64
CA LYS A 106 -33.22 5.12 -15.11
C LYS A 106 -32.10 5.45 -14.10
N ALA A 107 -30.92 5.70 -14.64
CA ALA A 107 -30.09 6.77 -14.08
C ALA A 107 -30.99 8.01 -14.05
N SER A 108 -31.25 8.55 -12.86
CA SER A 108 -31.91 9.85 -12.74
C SER A 108 -31.05 10.86 -13.51
N SER A 109 -31.68 11.69 -14.32
CA SER A 109 -31.07 12.75 -15.13
C SER A 109 -30.52 13.91 -14.28
N TYR A 110 -29.91 13.60 -13.13
CA TYR A 110 -29.13 14.59 -12.40
C TYR A 110 -27.75 14.62 -13.05
N ASP A 111 -27.38 15.78 -13.59
CA ASP A 111 -26.14 16.09 -14.30
C ASP A 111 -24.86 15.96 -13.44
N ASP A 112 -24.90 15.20 -12.34
CA ASP A 112 -23.70 14.77 -11.61
C ASP A 112 -23.06 13.58 -12.34
N GLU A 113 -22.67 13.79 -13.60
CA GLU A 113 -22.05 12.77 -14.46
C GLU A 113 -20.69 12.28 -13.94
N ASP A 114 -20.10 12.92 -12.92
CA ASP A 114 -18.70 12.68 -12.56
C ASP A 114 -18.43 11.63 -11.48
N TYR A 115 -19.44 11.15 -10.72
CA TYR A 115 -19.16 10.29 -9.54
C TYR A 115 -19.93 8.98 -9.39
N TYR A 116 -20.90 8.67 -10.24
CA TYR A 116 -21.66 7.41 -10.12
C TYR A 116 -21.08 6.26 -10.94
N GLN A 117 -19.81 5.90 -10.70
CA GLN A 117 -19.31 4.62 -11.18
C GLN A 117 -20.04 3.49 -10.42
N PRO A 118 -20.57 2.46 -11.12
CA PRO A 118 -21.25 1.35 -10.48
C PRO A 118 -20.22 0.57 -9.66
N LYS A 119 -20.09 0.89 -8.37
CA LYS A 119 -19.30 0.09 -7.43
C LYS A 119 -19.83 -1.33 -7.52
N THR A 120 -18.99 -2.25 -7.99
CA THR A 120 -19.25 -3.68 -7.89
C THR A 120 -19.58 -3.97 -6.43
N ARG A 121 -20.83 -4.37 -6.20
CA ARG A 121 -21.36 -4.65 -4.87
C ARG A 121 -21.01 -6.09 -4.56
N SER A 122 -20.23 -6.34 -3.53
CA SER A 122 -19.83 -7.70 -3.16
C SER A 122 -20.45 -8.16 -1.84
N ILE A 123 -20.60 -9.48 -1.68
CA ILE A 123 -20.93 -10.09 -0.40
C ILE A 123 -19.66 -10.69 0.17
N THR A 124 -19.19 -10.20 1.32
CA THR A 124 -18.12 -10.83 2.07
C THR A 124 -18.70 -11.91 2.98
N VAL A 125 -18.20 -13.14 2.92
CA VAL A 125 -18.69 -14.27 3.69
C VAL A 125 -17.57 -14.87 4.52
N VAL A 126 -17.80 -15.03 5.83
CA VAL A 126 -16.97 -15.84 6.73
C VAL A 126 -17.75 -17.12 7.07
N ALA A 127 -17.22 -18.26 6.67
CA ALA A 127 -17.79 -19.57 6.88
C ALA A 127 -16.99 -20.35 7.93
N ILE A 128 -17.68 -20.80 8.98
CA ILE A 128 -17.07 -21.48 10.14
C ILE A 128 -17.86 -22.77 10.42
N PRO A 129 -17.20 -23.93 10.67
CA PRO A 129 -17.92 -25.14 11.04
C PRO A 129 -18.53 -24.99 12.42
N LEU A 130 -19.60 -25.73 12.70
CA LEU A 130 -20.26 -25.76 14.00
C LEU A 130 -19.96 -27.09 14.69
N LEU A 131 -19.60 -26.99 15.97
CA LEU A 131 -19.60 -28.12 16.89
C LEU A 131 -21.02 -28.49 17.30
N ASN A 132 -21.88 -27.48 17.52
CA ASN A 132 -23.24 -27.68 18.00
C ASN A 132 -24.17 -26.52 17.61
N ASN A 133 -25.11 -26.78 16.70
CA ASN A 133 -26.10 -25.80 16.25
C ASN A 133 -27.01 -25.27 17.38
N LYS A 134 -27.36 -26.07 18.40
CA LYS A 134 -28.18 -25.59 19.52
C LYS A 134 -27.41 -24.58 20.36
N ASN A 135 -26.15 -24.87 20.67
CA ASN A 135 -25.28 -23.95 21.41
C ASN A 135 -25.08 -22.66 20.62
N PHE A 136 -24.82 -22.75 19.31
CA PHE A 136 -24.68 -21.58 18.44
C PHE A 136 -25.95 -20.74 18.35
N THR A 137 -27.11 -21.38 18.22
CA THR A 137 -28.40 -20.69 18.19
C THR A 137 -28.66 -19.94 19.49
N ASN A 138 -28.31 -20.53 20.64
CA ASN A 138 -28.42 -19.86 21.94
C ASN A 138 -27.42 -18.71 22.04
N PHE A 139 -26.15 -18.94 21.68
CA PHE A 139 -25.10 -17.94 21.67
C PHE A 139 -25.50 -16.69 20.87
N ILE A 140 -25.95 -16.84 19.63
CA ILE A 140 -26.36 -15.69 18.81
C ILE A 140 -27.62 -15.01 19.34
N LYS A 141 -28.55 -15.75 19.95
CA LYS A 141 -29.69 -15.14 20.64
C LYS A 141 -29.25 -14.30 21.83
N ASP A 142 -28.25 -14.76 22.58
CA ASP A 142 -27.68 -14.03 23.71
C ASP A 142 -26.96 -12.76 23.22
N VAL A 143 -26.15 -12.87 22.15
CA VAL A 143 -25.46 -11.72 21.52
C VAL A 143 -26.46 -10.63 21.14
N TYR A 144 -27.57 -10.99 20.49
CA TYR A 144 -28.55 -10.03 19.98
C TYR A 144 -29.82 -9.92 20.83
N HIS A 145 -29.78 -10.36 22.10
CA HIS A 145 -30.95 -10.46 22.98
C HIS A 145 -31.69 -9.12 23.12
N ASP A 146 -30.94 -8.02 23.23
CA ASP A 146 -31.50 -6.70 23.51
C ASP A 146 -31.98 -5.98 22.23
N ASN A 147 -31.67 -6.53 21.04
CA ASN A 147 -32.13 -5.99 19.77
C ASN A 147 -33.47 -6.62 19.37
N SER A 148 -34.57 -6.08 19.90
CA SER A 148 -35.95 -6.56 19.69
C SER A 148 -36.38 -6.72 18.22
N LYS A 149 -35.67 -6.08 17.27
CA LYS A 149 -35.93 -6.18 15.83
C LYS A 149 -35.32 -7.43 15.20
N VAL A 150 -34.28 -7.99 15.80
CA VAL A 150 -33.53 -9.12 15.25
C VAL A 150 -34.20 -10.44 15.65
N LYS A 151 -34.70 -11.18 14.65
CA LYS A 151 -35.41 -12.46 14.87
C LYS A 151 -34.71 -13.60 14.13
N VAL A 152 -34.58 -14.73 14.81
CA VAL A 152 -34.19 -16.00 14.17
C VAL A 152 -35.34 -16.45 13.27
N MET A 153 -35.08 -16.52 11.97
CA MET A 153 -36.04 -16.93 10.96
C MET A 153 -35.64 -18.29 10.37
N LYS A 154 -36.64 -19.08 9.96
CA LYS A 154 -36.41 -20.33 9.23
C LYS A 154 -36.44 -20.06 7.74
N PHE A 155 -35.41 -20.50 7.02
CA PHE A 155 -35.37 -20.44 5.55
C PHE A 155 -35.90 -21.73 4.93
N ALA A 156 -35.37 -22.88 5.38
CA ALA A 156 -35.74 -24.23 4.96
C ALA A 156 -35.61 -25.21 6.13
N LYS A 157 -35.95 -26.49 5.92
CA LYS A 157 -35.79 -27.52 6.96
C LYS A 157 -34.31 -27.61 7.36
N GLY A 158 -34.02 -27.29 8.62
CA GLY A 158 -32.66 -27.35 9.18
C GLY A 158 -31.76 -26.14 8.87
N MET A 159 -32.29 -25.08 8.23
CA MET A 159 -31.53 -23.87 7.92
C MET A 159 -32.21 -22.64 8.53
N ASN A 160 -31.46 -21.93 9.34
CA ASN A 160 -31.87 -20.71 10.02
C ASN A 160 -31.09 -19.51 9.47
N TYR A 161 -31.66 -18.33 9.61
CA TYR A 161 -30.96 -17.09 9.33
C TYR A 161 -31.43 -15.97 10.27
N MET A 162 -30.61 -14.94 10.37
CA MET A 162 -30.85 -13.74 11.16
C MET A 162 -30.37 -12.54 10.35
N ASN A 163 -31.27 -11.59 10.11
CA ASN A 163 -30.90 -10.30 9.53
C ASN A 163 -30.58 -9.36 10.70
N VAL A 164 -29.29 -9.04 10.89
CA VAL A 164 -28.84 -8.26 12.05
C VAL A 164 -29.08 -6.78 11.81
N ASN A 165 -28.79 -6.30 10.61
CA ASN A 165 -29.02 -4.92 10.17
C ASN A 165 -29.05 -4.85 8.63
N ASN A 166 -29.01 -3.64 8.05
CA ASN A 166 -29.08 -3.44 6.59
C ASN A 166 -27.90 -4.01 5.81
N SER A 167 -26.82 -4.44 6.47
CA SER A 167 -25.60 -4.92 5.82
C SER A 167 -25.08 -6.25 6.38
N ASN A 168 -25.72 -6.86 7.39
CA ASN A 168 -25.22 -8.07 8.04
C ASN A 168 -26.29 -9.17 8.11
N LEU A 169 -25.95 -10.33 7.54
CA LEU A 169 -26.78 -11.52 7.50
C LEU A 169 -26.01 -12.71 8.08
N ILE A 170 -26.60 -13.40 9.05
CA ILE A 170 -26.05 -14.64 9.62
C ILE A 170 -26.91 -15.80 9.14
N ILE A 171 -26.31 -16.83 8.55
CA ILE A 171 -26.98 -18.02 8.03
C ILE A 171 -26.34 -19.25 8.67
N TRP A 172 -27.11 -20.20 9.17
CA TRP A 172 -26.52 -21.42 9.73
C TRP A 172 -27.44 -22.64 9.58
N ASN A 173 -26.83 -23.82 9.65
CA ASN A 173 -27.51 -25.10 9.70
C ASN A 173 -26.95 -25.96 10.85
N ALA A 174 -27.13 -27.28 10.80
CA ALA A 174 -26.63 -28.19 11.85
C ALA A 174 -25.08 -28.21 11.96
N GLU A 175 -24.37 -27.90 10.88
CA GLU A 175 -22.95 -28.22 10.70
C GLU A 175 -22.06 -26.98 10.51
N LYS A 176 -22.63 -25.82 10.15
CA LYS A 176 -21.86 -24.61 9.83
C LYS A 176 -22.67 -23.33 9.92
N VAL A 177 -21.94 -22.22 10.03
CA VAL A 177 -22.45 -20.85 10.00
C VAL A 177 -21.73 -20.05 8.92
N PHE A 178 -22.44 -19.07 8.36
CA PHE A 178 -21.97 -18.06 7.45
C PHE A 178 -22.30 -16.68 8.01
N PHE A 179 -21.28 -15.87 8.32
CA PHE A 179 -21.41 -14.46 8.63
C PHE A 179 -21.21 -13.67 7.34
N CYS A 180 -22.23 -12.95 6.90
CA CYS A 180 -22.25 -12.31 5.59
C CYS A 180 -22.37 -10.80 5.75
N LYS A 181 -21.39 -10.06 5.25
CA LYS A 181 -21.49 -8.61 5.01
C LYS A 181 -22.07 -8.40 3.62
N LEU A 182 -23.34 -8.01 3.57
CA LEU A 182 -24.06 -7.66 2.34
C LEU A 182 -23.57 -6.31 1.82
N PRO A 183 -23.70 -6.05 0.50
CA PRO A 183 -23.36 -4.76 -0.06
C PRO A 183 -24.05 -3.62 0.67
N TYR A 184 -23.36 -2.50 0.86
CA TYR A 184 -23.99 -1.32 1.42
C TYR A 184 -25.09 -0.81 0.47
N ARG A 185 -26.29 -0.64 1.01
CA ARG A 185 -27.38 0.12 0.41
C ARG A 185 -27.38 1.50 1.06
N SER A 186 -27.60 2.55 0.27
CA SER A 186 -27.50 3.94 0.77
C SER A 186 -28.45 4.16 1.95
N TYR A 187 -28.23 5.20 2.75
CA TYR A 187 -29.07 5.49 3.91
C TYR A 187 -30.56 5.65 3.56
N TYR A 188 -30.87 6.02 2.31
CA TYR A 188 -32.22 6.18 1.79
C TYR A 188 -32.82 4.91 1.19
N ASP A 189 -32.02 3.87 0.96
CA ASP A 189 -32.49 2.61 0.43
C ASP A 189 -33.21 1.80 1.51
N LYS A 190 -34.37 1.24 1.13
CA LYS A 190 -35.13 0.32 1.98
C LYS A 190 -34.30 -0.92 2.31
N GLU A 191 -34.54 -1.49 3.50
CA GLU A 191 -34.03 -2.79 3.93
C GLU A 191 -34.10 -3.82 2.78
N TYR A 192 -33.14 -4.74 2.72
CA TYR A 192 -33.16 -5.84 1.76
C TYR A 192 -34.50 -6.57 1.81
N SER A 193 -35.14 -6.73 0.65
CA SER A 193 -36.43 -7.40 0.60
C SER A 193 -36.28 -8.86 1.03
N LYS A 194 -37.38 -9.48 1.48
CA LYS A 194 -37.36 -10.94 1.76
C LYS A 194 -36.92 -11.76 0.54
N ALA A 195 -37.16 -11.28 -0.68
CA ALA A 195 -36.71 -11.93 -1.90
C ALA A 195 -35.19 -11.79 -2.10
N ASP A 196 -34.62 -10.62 -1.81
CA ASP A 196 -33.17 -10.37 -1.86
C ASP A 196 -32.44 -11.28 -0.87
N ILE A 197 -32.89 -11.31 0.39
CA ILE A 197 -32.31 -12.18 1.43
C ILE A 197 -32.38 -13.66 1.02
N LYS A 198 -33.51 -14.10 0.44
CA LYS A 198 -33.62 -15.48 -0.07
C LYS A 198 -32.61 -15.77 -1.20
N THR A 199 -32.32 -14.77 -2.03
CA THR A 199 -31.34 -14.90 -3.12
C THR A 199 -29.92 -15.02 -2.55
N PHE A 200 -29.56 -14.19 -1.58
CA PHE A 200 -28.25 -14.28 -0.90
C PHE A 200 -28.08 -15.62 -0.17
N ILE A 201 -29.11 -16.10 0.53
CA ILE A 201 -29.03 -17.42 1.20
C ILE A 201 -28.79 -18.54 0.17
N LYS A 202 -29.43 -18.47 -0.99
CA LYS A 202 -29.23 -19.45 -2.07
C LYS A 202 -27.82 -19.43 -2.64
N SER A 203 -27.19 -18.26 -2.76
CA SER A 203 -25.82 -18.14 -3.29
C SER A 203 -24.73 -18.52 -2.29
N ILE A 204 -25.04 -18.58 -0.99
CA ILE A 204 -24.05 -18.80 0.08
C ILE A 204 -24.17 -20.18 0.72
N ALA A 205 -25.40 -20.61 1.01
CA ALA A 205 -25.64 -21.75 1.91
C ALA A 205 -25.89 -23.09 1.19
N PHE A 206 -25.82 -23.11 -0.14
CA PHE A 206 -26.05 -24.30 -0.97
C PHE A 206 -24.79 -24.69 -1.74
N PRO A 207 -24.48 -26.00 -1.89
CA PRO A 207 -23.33 -26.43 -2.69
C PRO A 207 -23.51 -26.06 -4.16
N ILE A 208 -22.43 -25.66 -4.82
CA ILE A 208 -22.42 -25.26 -6.23
C ILE A 208 -21.39 -26.13 -6.98
N GLU A 209 -21.59 -26.36 -8.27
CA GLU A 209 -20.58 -27.03 -9.10
C GLU A 209 -19.27 -26.22 -9.16
N HIS A 210 -18.13 -26.91 -8.98
CA HIS A 210 -16.80 -26.33 -8.93
C HIS A 210 -16.17 -26.25 -10.33
N LYS A 211 -16.47 -25.21 -11.10
CA LYS A 211 -15.89 -25.02 -12.45
C LYS A 211 -14.74 -24.00 -12.52
N SER A 212 -14.53 -23.22 -11.46
CA SER A 212 -13.43 -22.23 -11.36
C SER A 212 -12.21 -22.82 -10.66
N ILE A 213 -11.01 -22.31 -10.97
CA ILE A 213 -9.77 -22.65 -10.22
C ILE A 213 -9.92 -22.33 -8.73
N LEU A 214 -10.60 -21.22 -8.38
CA LEU A 214 -10.78 -20.79 -7.00
C LEU A 214 -11.72 -21.70 -6.21
N SER A 215 -12.75 -22.26 -6.86
CA SER A 215 -13.67 -23.21 -6.22
C SER A 215 -13.23 -24.67 -6.39
N ASN A 216 -12.16 -24.93 -7.15
CA ASN A 216 -11.70 -26.29 -7.39
C ASN A 216 -11.27 -26.97 -6.09
N SER A 217 -11.95 -28.06 -5.73
CA SER A 217 -11.69 -28.76 -4.47
C SER A 217 -10.27 -29.31 -4.36
N LYS A 218 -9.60 -29.68 -5.47
CA LYS A 218 -8.19 -30.10 -5.44
C LYS A 218 -7.27 -28.92 -5.13
N VAL A 219 -7.52 -27.76 -5.74
CA VAL A 219 -6.76 -26.53 -5.46
C VAL A 219 -6.98 -26.12 -4.01
N LEU A 220 -8.22 -26.08 -3.54
CA LEU A 220 -8.54 -25.73 -2.14
C LEU A 220 -7.99 -26.75 -1.12
N ASN A 221 -7.88 -28.02 -1.50
CA ASN A 221 -7.22 -29.04 -0.68
C ASN A 221 -5.69 -28.85 -0.62
N ALA A 222 -5.09 -28.43 -1.73
CA ALA A 222 -3.66 -28.13 -1.80
C ALA A 222 -3.33 -26.75 -1.21
N LEU A 223 -4.31 -25.84 -1.15
CA LEU A 223 -4.15 -24.47 -0.68
C LEU A 223 -3.69 -24.47 0.78
N GLY A 224 -2.41 -24.15 0.96
CA GLY A 224 -1.72 -24.07 2.23
C GLY A 224 -1.98 -25.28 3.10
N LYS A 225 -1.75 -26.46 2.53
CA LYS A 225 -1.78 -27.73 3.26
C LYS A 225 -0.93 -27.65 4.54
N ASP A 226 0.17 -26.92 4.45
CA ASP A 226 1.11 -26.68 5.54
C ASP A 226 1.16 -25.18 5.88
N SER A 227 0.01 -24.50 5.93
CA SER A 227 -0.07 -23.08 6.23
C SER A 227 -1.09 -22.69 7.29
N ASP A 228 -0.75 -21.74 8.17
CA ASP A 228 -1.69 -21.20 9.18
C ASP A 228 -2.79 -20.36 8.53
N VAL A 229 -2.40 -19.49 7.60
CA VAL A 229 -3.31 -18.72 6.76
C VAL A 229 -2.93 -18.91 5.31
N SER A 230 -3.91 -19.12 4.47
CA SER A 230 -3.73 -19.18 3.02
C SER A 230 -4.69 -18.24 2.35
N TYR A 231 -4.25 -17.63 1.27
CA TYR A 231 -4.99 -16.68 0.48
C TYR A 231 -4.86 -17.05 -0.98
N ILE A 232 -5.95 -16.93 -1.72
CA ILE A 232 -5.96 -17.08 -3.16
C ILE A 232 -6.88 -16.01 -3.74
N PHE A 233 -6.42 -15.32 -4.76
CA PHE A 233 -7.24 -14.36 -5.50
C PHE A 233 -7.00 -14.45 -6.99
N THR A 234 -8.03 -14.09 -7.75
CA THR A 234 -7.93 -13.94 -9.21
C THR A 234 -7.60 -12.49 -9.54
N SER A 235 -6.63 -12.29 -10.43
CA SER A 235 -6.29 -10.93 -10.88
C SER A 235 -7.41 -10.31 -11.72
N ASN A 236 -8.39 -11.10 -12.18
CA ASN A 236 -9.58 -10.59 -12.85
C ASN A 236 -10.32 -9.54 -12.01
N VAL A 237 -10.22 -9.59 -10.68
CA VAL A 237 -10.78 -8.57 -9.78
C VAL A 237 -10.27 -7.18 -10.14
N TRP A 238 -8.98 -7.07 -10.51
CA TRP A 238 -8.41 -5.79 -10.94
C TRP A 238 -9.09 -5.30 -12.21
N SER A 239 -9.32 -6.19 -13.20
CA SER A 239 -10.06 -5.83 -14.41
C SER A 239 -11.54 -5.46 -14.16
N GLU A 240 -12.10 -5.92 -13.05
CA GLU A 240 -13.45 -5.58 -12.56
C GLU A 240 -13.48 -4.33 -11.66
N MET A 241 -12.34 -3.67 -11.48
CA MET A 241 -12.21 -2.36 -10.85
C MET A 241 -11.85 -1.30 -11.91
N PRO A 242 -12.78 -0.94 -12.82
CA PRO A 242 -12.52 0.04 -13.87
C PRO A 242 -11.99 1.35 -13.33
N TYR A 243 -12.36 1.76 -12.11
CA TYR A 243 -11.93 3.03 -11.53
C TYR A 243 -10.39 3.14 -11.43
N MET A 244 -9.65 2.07 -11.07
CA MET A 244 -8.19 2.17 -10.99
C MET A 244 -7.58 2.43 -12.38
N PHE A 245 -8.13 1.78 -13.41
CA PHE A 245 -7.72 2.02 -14.79
C PHE A 245 -8.28 3.33 -15.33
N ASN A 246 -9.44 3.77 -14.88
CA ASN A 246 -10.05 5.03 -15.27
C ASN A 246 -9.30 6.20 -14.66
N GLU A 247 -8.76 6.12 -13.44
CA GLU A 247 -7.84 7.14 -12.92
C GLU A 247 -6.58 7.21 -13.78
N ILE A 248 -5.96 6.07 -14.09
CA ILE A 248 -4.79 6.00 -15.00
C ILE A 248 -5.13 6.49 -16.43
N ASN A 249 -6.35 6.22 -16.91
CA ASN A 249 -6.81 6.59 -18.25
C ASN A 249 -7.40 8.01 -18.32
N ARG A 250 -7.87 8.57 -17.19
CA ARG A 250 -8.50 9.91 -17.10
C ARG A 250 -7.53 10.98 -17.58
N GLU A 251 -6.24 10.75 -17.40
CA GLU A 251 -5.18 11.67 -17.80
C GLU A 251 -4.79 11.62 -19.29
N LYS A 252 -5.55 10.97 -20.20
CA LYS A 252 -5.17 10.80 -21.64
C LYS A 252 -3.82 10.09 -21.83
N ASN A 253 -3.39 9.36 -20.81
CA ASN A 253 -2.01 8.92 -20.62
C ASN A 253 -1.69 7.53 -21.21
N VAL A 254 -2.69 6.81 -21.72
CA VAL A 254 -2.56 5.46 -22.27
C VAL A 254 -2.85 5.46 -23.76
N LYS A 255 -1.89 4.98 -24.59
CA LYS A 255 -2.01 4.94 -26.07
C LYS A 255 -3.04 3.92 -26.52
N ASP A 256 -3.12 2.80 -25.81
CA ASP A 256 -3.91 1.65 -26.20
C ASP A 256 -4.62 1.04 -24.98
N THR A 257 -5.88 1.42 -24.80
CA THR A 257 -6.75 0.82 -23.77
C THR A 257 -6.96 -0.68 -24.01
N ALA A 258 -6.64 -1.20 -25.21
CA ALA A 258 -6.69 -2.63 -25.51
C ALA A 258 -5.53 -3.44 -24.88
N ILE A 259 -4.43 -2.79 -24.48
CA ILE A 259 -3.35 -3.44 -23.71
C ILE A 259 -3.86 -3.80 -22.31
N PHE A 260 -4.67 -2.94 -21.70
CA PHE A 260 -5.33 -3.17 -20.40
C PHE A 260 -6.67 -3.91 -20.48
N ASN A 261 -7.00 -4.50 -21.65
CA ASN A 261 -8.16 -5.35 -21.78
C ASN A 261 -8.17 -6.49 -20.73
N GLN A 262 -9.38 -6.98 -20.43
CA GLN A 262 -9.61 -8.16 -19.59
C GLN A 262 -8.70 -9.34 -19.92
N ASP A 263 -8.28 -9.50 -21.19
CA ASP A 263 -7.38 -10.56 -21.65
C ASP A 263 -5.98 -10.55 -20.99
N LEU A 264 -5.47 -9.40 -20.54
CA LEU A 264 -4.17 -9.35 -19.83
C LEU A 264 -4.28 -9.90 -18.41
N PHE A 265 -5.43 -9.67 -17.78
CA PHE A 265 -5.73 -10.12 -16.42
C PHE A 265 -6.30 -11.55 -16.38
N LYS A 266 -6.78 -12.01 -17.53
CA LYS A 266 -7.31 -13.34 -17.72
C LYS A 266 -6.28 -14.41 -17.36
N ASP A 267 -6.74 -15.39 -16.60
CA ASP A 267 -5.97 -16.57 -16.18
C ASP A 267 -4.73 -16.24 -15.32
N ASN A 268 -4.65 -15.04 -14.71
CA ASN A 268 -3.67 -14.82 -13.64
C ASN A 268 -4.27 -15.07 -12.25
N TYR A 269 -3.50 -15.79 -11.43
CA TYR A 269 -3.87 -16.18 -10.08
C TYR A 269 -2.72 -15.89 -9.15
N SER A 270 -3.03 -15.48 -7.93
CA SER A 270 -2.02 -15.35 -6.90
C SER A 270 -2.45 -16.11 -5.67
N PHE A 271 -1.50 -16.85 -5.14
CA PHE A 271 -1.60 -17.60 -3.92
C PHE A 271 -0.67 -16.95 -2.91
N SER A 272 -1.09 -16.84 -1.67
CA SER A 272 -0.22 -16.38 -0.60
C SER A 272 -0.46 -17.20 0.65
N TYR A 273 0.57 -17.39 1.45
CA TYR A 273 0.53 -18.21 2.64
C TYR A 273 1.27 -17.48 3.76
N ILE A 274 0.76 -17.62 4.97
CA ILE A 274 1.37 -17.07 6.18
C ILE A 274 1.53 -18.23 7.16
N ASN A 275 2.73 -18.36 7.70
CA ASN A 275 3.06 -19.28 8.76
C ASN A 275 3.61 -18.53 9.96
N PHE A 276 3.13 -18.91 11.13
CA PHE A 276 3.64 -18.45 12.40
C PHE A 276 4.44 -19.60 13.00
N GLU A 277 5.75 -19.55 12.82
CA GLU A 277 6.68 -20.57 13.29
C GLU A 277 7.42 -20.05 14.54
N ASN A 278 8.25 -20.90 15.15
CA ASN A 278 9.11 -20.47 16.24
C ASN A 278 10.19 -19.52 15.70
N GLY A 279 10.29 -18.33 16.27
CA GLY A 279 11.25 -17.30 15.85
C GLY A 279 10.90 -16.53 14.59
N GLU A 280 9.90 -16.91 13.81
CA GLU A 280 9.68 -16.27 12.51
C GLU A 280 8.21 -16.25 12.06
N ILE A 281 7.86 -15.24 11.27
CA ILE A 281 6.66 -15.22 10.44
C ILE A 281 7.11 -15.37 9.00
N VAL A 282 6.63 -16.41 8.33
CA VAL A 282 6.98 -16.71 6.94
C VAL A 282 5.78 -16.41 6.06
N PHE A 283 5.92 -15.38 5.22
CA PHE A 283 5.01 -15.06 4.14
C PHE A 283 5.55 -15.67 2.85
N THR A 284 4.73 -16.41 2.12
CA THR A 284 5.09 -16.90 0.77
C THR A 284 4.01 -16.51 -0.21
N GLY A 285 4.38 -16.18 -1.44
CA GLY A 285 3.45 -15.81 -2.49
C GLY A 285 3.83 -16.52 -3.78
N ASN A 286 2.85 -17.05 -4.52
CA ASN A 286 3.06 -17.60 -5.85
C ASN A 286 2.07 -16.92 -6.79
N GLN A 287 2.58 -16.17 -7.76
CA GLN A 287 1.79 -15.52 -8.80
C GLN A 287 2.00 -16.27 -10.11
N PHE A 288 0.88 -16.69 -10.68
CA PHE A 288 0.80 -17.33 -11.97
C PHE A 288 0.30 -16.31 -12.97
N TYR A 289 1.09 -16.06 -14.01
CA TYR A 289 0.71 -15.15 -15.07
C TYR A 289 0.22 -15.96 -16.28
N GLY A 290 -0.97 -15.61 -16.76
CA GLY A 290 -1.46 -15.99 -18.07
C GLY A 290 -0.44 -15.58 -19.15
N LYS A 291 -0.43 -16.35 -20.24
CA LYS A 291 0.59 -16.28 -21.30
C LYS A 291 0.88 -14.87 -21.81
N LYS A 292 -0.16 -14.01 -21.91
CA LYS A 292 -0.02 -12.64 -22.41
C LYS A 292 0.77 -11.75 -21.44
N LEU A 293 0.43 -11.81 -20.15
CA LEU A 293 1.13 -11.05 -19.11
C LEU A 293 2.53 -11.60 -18.85
N ALA A 294 2.68 -12.93 -18.82
CA ALA A 294 3.98 -13.59 -18.72
C ALA A 294 4.95 -13.12 -19.82
N GLY A 295 4.48 -13.03 -21.07
CA GLY A 295 5.30 -12.54 -22.19
C GLY A 295 5.72 -11.06 -22.09
N ILE A 296 5.10 -10.27 -21.22
CA ILE A 296 5.52 -8.89 -20.90
C ILE A 296 6.46 -8.87 -19.71
N ILE A 297 6.12 -9.59 -18.63
CA ILE A 297 6.87 -9.59 -17.37
C ILE A 297 8.21 -10.32 -17.49
N ASP A 298 8.26 -11.46 -18.18
CA ASP A 298 9.47 -12.29 -18.30
C ASP A 298 10.71 -11.52 -18.79
N PRO A 299 10.68 -10.84 -19.96
CA PRO A 299 11.85 -10.13 -20.46
C PRO A 299 12.24 -8.92 -19.59
N ILE A 300 11.31 -8.42 -18.77
CA ILE A 300 11.56 -7.30 -17.86
C ILE A 300 12.22 -7.83 -16.58
N PHE A 301 11.60 -8.77 -15.87
CA PHE A 301 11.95 -9.09 -14.48
C PHE A 301 12.71 -10.40 -14.30
N ASN A 302 12.83 -11.25 -15.32
CA ASN A 302 13.55 -12.52 -15.20
C ASN A 302 15.08 -12.35 -15.39
N LEU A 303 15.65 -11.36 -14.69
CA LEU A 303 17.07 -11.08 -14.66
C LEU A 303 17.61 -11.22 -13.25
N LYS A 304 18.84 -11.72 -13.11
CA LYS A 304 19.52 -11.81 -11.81
C LYS A 304 20.56 -10.70 -11.70
N PRO A 305 20.77 -10.13 -10.50
CA PRO A 305 21.86 -9.20 -10.26
C PRO A 305 23.20 -9.77 -10.70
N SER A 306 23.98 -9.00 -11.45
CA SER A 306 25.32 -9.43 -11.85
C SER A 306 26.27 -9.58 -10.64
N ALA A 307 27.21 -10.52 -10.75
CA ALA A 307 28.28 -10.70 -9.76
C ALA A 307 29.11 -9.42 -9.51
N LYS A 308 29.10 -8.47 -10.46
CA LYS A 308 29.76 -7.16 -10.33
C LYS A 308 29.09 -6.29 -9.28
N LEU A 309 27.75 -6.21 -9.29
CA LEU A 309 26.97 -5.52 -8.25
C LEU A 309 27.24 -6.18 -6.89
N GLY A 310 27.37 -7.50 -6.90
CA GLY A 310 27.78 -8.29 -5.75
C GLY A 310 29.08 -7.83 -5.09
N ASN A 311 30.06 -7.37 -5.88
CA ASN A 311 31.36 -6.93 -5.38
C ASN A 311 31.35 -5.62 -4.58
N ILE A 312 30.28 -4.82 -4.69
CA ILE A 312 30.11 -3.57 -3.94
C ILE A 312 29.73 -3.86 -2.49
N LEU A 313 28.89 -4.87 -2.28
CA LEU A 313 28.40 -5.30 -0.97
C LEU A 313 29.48 -5.88 -0.06
N TYR A 314 30.62 -6.23 -0.64
CA TYR A 314 31.73 -6.86 0.05
C TYR A 314 32.63 -5.89 0.83
N GLN A 315 32.35 -4.58 0.81
CA GLN A 315 33.30 -3.57 1.26
C GLN A 315 32.77 -2.67 2.39
N THR A 316 31.51 -2.80 2.81
CA THR A 316 30.94 -1.91 3.83
C THR A 316 29.97 -2.68 4.74
N PRO A 317 30.15 -2.62 6.08
CA PRO A 317 29.15 -3.13 7.00
C PRO A 317 27.87 -2.32 6.82
N VAL A 318 26.77 -3.01 6.56
CA VAL A 318 25.46 -2.39 6.38
C VAL A 318 24.44 -3.10 7.23
N THR A 319 23.41 -2.36 7.61
CA THR A 319 22.25 -2.89 8.34
C THR A 319 21.15 -3.32 7.37
N SER A 320 21.16 -2.86 6.11
CA SER A 320 20.25 -3.41 5.09
C SER A 320 20.85 -3.47 3.67
N TYR A 321 20.38 -4.46 2.91
CA TYR A 321 20.61 -4.63 1.48
C TYR A 321 19.25 -4.71 0.77
N ILE A 322 19.06 -4.01 -0.34
CA ILE A 322 17.90 -4.18 -1.20
C ILE A 322 18.39 -4.26 -2.64
N SER A 323 18.16 -5.38 -3.33
CA SER A 323 18.57 -5.58 -4.71
C SER A 323 17.38 -5.82 -5.63
N TYR A 324 17.48 -5.28 -6.84
CA TYR A 324 16.55 -5.54 -7.93
C TYR A 324 17.34 -5.68 -9.22
N ALA A 325 16.88 -6.57 -10.09
CA ALA A 325 17.36 -6.68 -11.45
C ALA A 325 16.16 -6.74 -12.40
N PHE A 326 16.11 -5.79 -13.33
CA PHE A 326 15.18 -5.80 -14.45
C PHE A 326 15.79 -5.17 -15.69
N SER A 327 15.20 -5.41 -16.87
CA SER A 327 15.69 -4.86 -18.13
C SER A 327 15.10 -3.49 -18.39
N LEU A 328 15.88 -2.42 -18.20
CA LEU A 328 15.45 -1.05 -18.55
C LEU A 328 15.03 -0.91 -20.01
N THR A 329 15.68 -1.63 -20.92
CA THR A 329 15.32 -1.63 -22.34
C THR A 329 13.97 -2.29 -22.61
N GLU A 330 13.63 -3.37 -21.90
CA GLU A 330 12.31 -4.00 -22.06
C GLU A 330 11.22 -3.21 -21.35
N VAL A 331 11.53 -2.54 -20.22
CA VAL A 331 10.64 -1.54 -19.60
C VAL A 331 10.34 -0.42 -20.57
N GLN A 332 11.36 0.15 -21.23
CA GLN A 332 11.16 1.20 -22.23
C GLN A 332 10.22 0.74 -23.35
N LYS A 333 10.46 -0.45 -23.94
CA LYS A 333 9.58 -1.00 -24.98
C LYS A 333 8.14 -1.17 -24.50
N PHE A 334 7.95 -1.60 -23.25
CA PHE A 334 6.62 -1.70 -22.65
C PHE A 334 5.98 -0.32 -22.50
N VAL A 335 6.73 0.67 -21.99
CA VAL A 335 6.24 2.04 -21.80
C VAL A 335 5.86 2.67 -23.13
N ASP A 336 6.74 2.64 -24.12
CA ASP A 336 6.52 3.24 -25.45
C ASP A 336 5.29 2.67 -26.15
N LYS A 337 5.02 1.38 -25.94
CA LYS A 337 3.86 0.67 -26.49
C LYS A 337 2.57 0.99 -25.73
N THR A 338 2.65 1.28 -24.44
CA THR A 338 1.48 1.36 -23.55
C THR A 338 1.03 2.79 -23.29
N PHE A 339 1.95 3.72 -23.07
CA PHE A 339 1.66 5.08 -22.60
C PHE A 339 1.88 6.13 -23.69
N THR A 340 1.10 7.22 -23.64
CA THR A 340 1.18 8.33 -24.61
C THR A 340 2.42 9.18 -24.42
N TYR A 341 2.93 9.27 -23.20
CA TYR A 341 4.17 9.97 -22.87
C TYR A 341 5.41 9.11 -23.11
N SER A 342 6.49 9.79 -23.50
CA SER A 342 7.85 9.24 -23.53
C SER A 342 8.64 9.79 -22.34
N MET A 343 9.85 9.29 -22.09
CA MET A 343 10.73 9.85 -21.05
C MET A 343 11.00 11.35 -21.26
N ASP A 344 11.00 11.83 -22.50
CA ASP A 344 11.14 13.26 -22.80
C ASP A 344 9.99 14.07 -22.21
N THR A 345 8.76 13.58 -22.37
CA THR A 345 7.55 14.22 -21.82
C THR A 345 7.63 14.30 -20.30
N ILE A 346 7.98 13.19 -19.63
CA ILE A 346 8.12 13.14 -18.16
C ILE A 346 9.18 14.13 -17.67
N LEU A 347 10.31 14.23 -18.36
CA LEU A 347 11.38 15.16 -17.99
C LEU A 347 10.99 16.62 -18.22
N ILE A 348 10.22 16.91 -19.27
CA ILE A 348 9.68 18.25 -19.52
C ILE A 348 8.69 18.64 -18.41
N GLU A 349 7.77 17.75 -18.05
CA GLU A 349 6.82 17.96 -16.95
C GLU A 349 7.56 18.17 -15.63
N TYR A 350 8.56 17.33 -15.31
CA TYR A 350 9.36 17.53 -14.11
C TYR A 350 10.09 18.88 -14.08
N ILE A 351 10.69 19.31 -15.21
CA ILE A 351 11.31 20.63 -15.31
C ILE A 351 10.27 21.74 -15.13
N ARG A 352 9.09 21.59 -15.72
CA ARG A 352 7.98 22.53 -15.58
C ARG A 352 7.55 22.68 -14.12
N ASP A 353 7.44 21.57 -13.40
CA ASP A 353 6.89 21.58 -12.05
C ASP A 353 7.96 22.01 -11.02
N SER A 354 9.22 21.62 -11.24
CA SER A 354 10.36 21.98 -10.35
C SER A 354 10.92 23.39 -10.55
N GLN A 355 10.56 24.09 -11.63
CA GLN A 355 11.10 25.42 -11.96
C GLN A 355 10.06 26.54 -11.91
N ASN A 356 9.00 26.40 -11.12
CA ASN A 356 7.97 27.45 -10.97
C ASN A 356 8.57 28.84 -10.72
N ASN A 357 9.51 28.98 -9.78
CA ASN A 357 10.19 30.26 -9.49
C ASN A 357 10.94 30.85 -10.68
N LEU A 358 11.57 29.99 -11.49
CA LEU A 358 12.32 30.45 -12.65
C LEU A 358 11.36 31.00 -13.71
N PHE A 359 10.18 30.39 -13.86
CA PHE A 359 9.14 30.88 -14.76
C PHE A 359 8.49 32.17 -14.26
N GLU A 360 8.38 32.38 -12.95
CA GLU A 360 7.90 33.64 -12.38
C GLU A 360 8.81 34.85 -12.70
N THR A 361 10.09 34.59 -13.01
CA THR A 361 11.01 35.64 -13.47
C THR A 361 10.91 35.93 -14.98
N ASP A 362 10.15 35.15 -15.76
CA ASP A 362 9.91 35.45 -17.18
C ASP A 362 9.01 36.70 -17.28
N SER A 363 9.50 37.73 -17.96
CA SER A 363 8.82 39.02 -18.05
C SER A 363 7.42 38.94 -18.68
N VAL A 364 7.15 37.93 -19.53
CA VAL A 364 5.85 37.74 -20.17
C VAL A 364 4.88 37.07 -19.20
N ILE A 365 5.32 36.04 -18.47
CA ILE A 365 4.52 35.40 -17.41
C ILE A 365 4.16 36.42 -16.34
N ASN A 366 5.12 37.20 -15.86
CA ASN A 366 4.88 38.25 -14.86
C ASN A 366 3.86 39.28 -15.38
N LYS A 367 3.97 39.70 -16.64
CA LYS A 367 2.98 40.60 -17.26
C LYS A 367 1.56 39.99 -17.26
N TYR A 368 1.43 38.70 -17.60
CA TYR A 368 0.14 38.03 -17.58
C TYR A 368 -0.43 37.91 -16.16
N ARG A 369 0.40 37.63 -15.16
CA ARG A 369 -0.02 37.60 -13.75
C ARG A 369 -0.52 38.95 -13.25
N VAL A 370 0.23 40.03 -13.52
CA VAL A 370 -0.22 41.38 -13.17
C VAL A 370 -1.58 41.71 -13.80
N GLU A 371 -1.79 41.25 -15.04
CA GLU A 371 -3.06 41.43 -15.73
C GLU A 371 -4.19 40.58 -15.12
N ILE A 372 -3.92 39.32 -14.75
CA ILE A 372 -4.83 38.46 -14.00
C ILE A 372 -5.20 39.09 -12.65
N ASP A 373 -4.21 39.55 -11.87
CA ASP A 373 -4.44 40.20 -10.57
C ASP A 373 -5.28 41.48 -10.73
N SER A 374 -5.07 42.21 -11.82
CA SER A 374 -5.88 43.38 -12.18
C SER A 374 -7.32 43.00 -12.53
N ILE A 375 -7.52 41.90 -13.27
CA ILE A 375 -8.85 41.36 -13.59
C ILE A 375 -9.55 40.90 -12.31
N ASP A 376 -8.87 40.14 -11.47
CA ASP A 376 -9.37 39.68 -10.17
C ASP A 376 -9.81 40.86 -9.30
N PHE A 377 -8.97 41.90 -9.21
CA PHE A 377 -9.29 43.11 -8.47
C PHE A 377 -10.53 43.83 -9.05
N LEU A 378 -10.66 43.85 -10.38
CA LEU A 378 -11.79 44.50 -11.04
C LEU A 378 -13.10 43.70 -10.92
N VAL A 379 -13.04 42.37 -10.86
CA VAL A 379 -14.23 41.50 -10.80
C VAL A 379 -14.68 41.26 -9.36
N ASN A 380 -13.73 41.02 -8.45
CA ASN A 380 -13.99 40.61 -7.08
C ASN A 380 -13.75 41.73 -6.06
N GLY A 381 -13.30 42.90 -6.51
CA GLY A 381 -12.82 43.98 -5.66
C GLY A 381 -11.43 43.69 -5.08
N PRO A 382 -10.89 44.59 -4.23
CA PRO A 382 -9.72 44.25 -3.43
C PRO A 382 -10.01 42.94 -2.70
N LYS A 383 -9.14 41.94 -2.85
CA LYS A 383 -9.17 40.75 -2.00
C LYS A 383 -9.30 41.27 -0.58
N GLN A 384 -10.45 41.08 0.07
CA GLN A 384 -10.51 41.28 1.50
C GLN A 384 -9.46 40.34 2.02
N THR A 385 -8.41 40.90 2.60
CA THR A 385 -7.55 40.16 3.50
C THR A 385 -8.49 39.73 4.61
N VAL A 386 -9.16 38.60 4.40
CA VAL A 386 -9.68 37.83 5.51
C VAL A 386 -8.44 37.70 6.38
N ASP A 387 -8.51 38.24 7.60
CA ASP A 387 -7.52 38.03 8.65
C ASP A 387 -7.51 36.52 8.96
N VAL A 388 -7.03 35.73 8.00
CA VAL A 388 -6.47 34.43 8.22
C VAL A 388 -5.11 34.79 8.78
N LEU A 389 -5.03 34.73 10.10
CA LEU A 389 -3.77 34.66 10.82
C LEU A 389 -2.84 33.73 10.03
N ASP A 390 -1.72 34.31 9.60
CA ASP A 390 -0.61 33.73 8.85
C ASP A 390 -0.90 33.29 7.41
N LEU A 391 -0.47 34.10 6.41
CA LEU A 391 0.67 33.78 5.54
C LEU A 391 0.97 34.91 4.51
N GLU A 392 2.20 35.41 4.62
CA GLU A 392 3.12 36.02 3.64
C GLU A 392 2.66 37.21 2.75
N THR A 393 3.35 38.35 2.92
CA THR A 393 3.25 39.55 2.10
C THR A 393 4.28 39.58 0.98
N ILE A 394 3.84 39.94 -0.24
CA ILE A 394 4.71 40.38 -1.33
C ILE A 394 5.30 41.74 -0.92
N THR A 395 6.63 41.86 -0.90
CA THR A 395 7.28 43.18 -0.83
C THR A 395 7.75 43.60 -2.22
N ASP A 396 7.74 44.92 -2.49
CA ASP A 396 8.18 45.58 -3.73
C ASP A 396 9.65 45.29 -4.15
N SER A 397 10.35 44.40 -3.46
CA SER A 397 11.76 44.03 -3.70
C SER A 397 11.96 42.84 -4.64
N GLY A 398 10.88 42.18 -5.10
CA GLY A 398 10.97 41.11 -6.10
C GLY A 398 11.61 39.82 -5.62
N THR A 399 11.62 39.55 -4.31
CA THR A 399 12.04 38.25 -3.76
C THR A 399 10.80 37.40 -3.49
N VAL A 400 10.64 36.31 -4.23
CA VAL A 400 9.58 35.31 -4.05
C VAL A 400 10.07 34.26 -3.05
N TYR A 401 9.33 34.04 -1.97
CA TYR A 401 9.46 32.82 -1.16
C TYR A 401 8.51 31.76 -1.71
N THR A 402 9.01 30.53 -1.76
CA THR A 402 8.19 29.35 -2.07
C THR A 402 7.76 28.70 -0.79
N ASP A 403 6.46 28.72 -0.53
CA ASP A 403 5.82 27.66 0.24
C ASP A 403 5.61 26.45 -0.65
N GLU A 404 6.46 25.44 -0.45
CA GLU A 404 6.12 24.05 -0.71
C GLU A 404 5.02 23.66 0.29
N GLU A 405 3.76 23.70 -0.14
CA GLU A 405 2.60 22.88 0.29
C GLU A 405 1.29 23.66 0.08
N ARG A 406 0.76 23.62 -1.14
CA ARG A 406 -0.57 24.17 -1.49
C ARG A 406 -1.43 23.17 -2.26
N ASP A 407 -1.44 21.91 -1.84
CA ASP A 407 -2.26 20.86 -2.49
C ASP A 407 -3.58 20.55 -1.76
N ASN A 408 -4.03 21.40 -0.83
CA ASN A 408 -5.31 21.20 -0.14
C ASN A 408 -6.13 22.48 0.04
N TYR A 409 -6.07 23.39 -0.93
CA TYR A 409 -7.22 24.29 -1.10
C TYR A 409 -8.35 23.45 -1.68
N ASP A 410 -9.35 23.17 -0.85
CA ASP A 410 -10.69 22.84 -1.32
C ASP A 410 -11.00 23.81 -2.47
N TYR A 411 -11.05 23.27 -3.68
CA TYR A 411 -11.54 23.96 -4.86
C TYR A 411 -12.79 24.70 -4.43
N TYR A 412 -12.73 26.04 -4.49
CA TYR A 412 -13.78 26.96 -4.10
C TYR A 412 -15.13 26.26 -4.09
N SER A 413 -15.66 25.92 -2.91
CA SER A 413 -17.09 25.75 -2.84
C SER A 413 -17.61 27.08 -3.35
N TYR A 414 -18.13 27.08 -4.58
CA TYR A 414 -18.77 28.22 -5.20
C TYR A 414 -19.92 28.55 -4.27
N ASP A 415 -19.61 29.38 -3.28
CA ASP A 415 -20.59 29.85 -2.34
C ASP A 415 -21.65 30.51 -3.20
N SER A 416 -22.90 30.14 -2.97
CA SER A 416 -24.07 30.65 -3.71
C SER A 416 -24.19 32.19 -3.72
N GLY A 417 -23.28 32.90 -3.03
CA GLY A 417 -23.05 34.34 -3.09
C GLY A 417 -22.18 34.83 -4.26
N ALA A 418 -21.32 34.02 -4.90
CA ALA A 418 -20.49 34.47 -6.02
C ALA A 418 -21.33 34.86 -7.25
N ASP A 419 -22.35 34.06 -7.56
CA ASP A 419 -23.35 34.42 -8.58
C ASP A 419 -24.08 35.70 -8.21
N LYS A 420 -24.30 35.96 -6.92
CA LYS A 420 -24.98 37.18 -6.43
C LYS A 420 -24.09 38.41 -6.54
N ALA A 421 -22.80 38.30 -6.23
CA ALA A 421 -21.80 39.36 -6.42
C ALA A 421 -21.69 39.77 -7.89
N LYS A 422 -21.81 38.82 -8.83
CA LYS A 422 -21.85 39.07 -10.28
C LYS A 422 -23.03 39.96 -10.71
N TYR A 423 -24.14 39.94 -9.96
CA TYR A 423 -25.32 40.79 -10.19
C TYR A 423 -25.37 42.07 -9.33
N GLU A 424 -24.50 42.18 -8.33
CA GLU A 424 -24.43 43.31 -7.39
C GLU A 424 -23.16 44.16 -7.59
N HIS A 425 -22.34 43.88 -8.62
CA HIS A 425 -21.14 44.66 -8.93
C HIS A 425 -21.48 46.13 -9.25
N GLU A 426 -20.99 47.06 -8.44
CA GLU A 426 -21.42 48.47 -8.49
C GLU A 426 -21.05 49.19 -9.80
N SER A 427 -20.04 48.69 -10.52
CA SER A 427 -19.42 49.41 -11.65
C SER A 427 -19.28 48.63 -12.97
N LEU A 428 -19.56 47.31 -12.99
CA LEU A 428 -19.41 46.44 -14.16
C LEU A 428 -20.69 45.66 -14.37
N ASN A 429 -21.12 45.51 -15.62
CA ASN A 429 -22.25 44.64 -15.96
C ASN A 429 -21.78 43.20 -16.23
N TRP A 430 -22.73 42.26 -16.23
CA TRP A 430 -22.46 40.83 -16.39
C TRP A 430 -21.65 40.48 -17.65
N TYR A 431 -21.88 41.16 -18.78
CA TYR A 431 -21.15 40.92 -20.02
C TYR A 431 -19.67 41.36 -19.91
N GLN A 432 -19.41 42.44 -19.16
CA GLN A 432 -18.04 42.88 -18.88
C GLN A 432 -17.32 41.91 -17.95
N ILE A 433 -18.02 41.36 -16.94
CA ILE A 433 -17.47 40.34 -16.04
C ILE A 433 -17.14 39.06 -16.82
N ASP A 434 -18.08 38.51 -17.60
CA ASP A 434 -17.85 37.33 -18.44
C ASP A 434 -16.66 37.51 -19.39
N SER A 435 -16.54 38.71 -19.99
CA SER A 435 -15.43 39.02 -20.89
C SER A 435 -14.08 39.12 -20.16
N LEU A 436 -14.07 39.53 -18.89
CA LEU A 436 -12.86 39.61 -18.07
C LEU A 436 -12.46 38.22 -17.58
N GLU A 437 -13.41 37.41 -17.11
CA GLU A 437 -13.21 36.00 -16.73
C GLU A 437 -12.67 35.18 -17.92
N ALA A 438 -13.30 35.29 -19.10
CA ALA A 438 -12.81 34.60 -20.30
C ALA A 438 -11.39 35.06 -20.72
N ARG A 439 -11.05 36.34 -20.46
CA ARG A 439 -9.69 36.86 -20.69
C ARG A 439 -8.72 36.30 -19.66
N GLN A 440 -9.11 36.22 -18.39
CA GLN A 440 -8.33 35.61 -17.32
C GLN A 440 -8.04 34.14 -17.63
N ASP A 441 -9.05 33.35 -18.01
CA ASP A 441 -8.88 31.96 -18.44
C ASP A 441 -7.89 31.85 -19.60
N SER A 442 -8.01 32.75 -20.59
CA SER A 442 -7.06 32.80 -21.72
C SER A 442 -5.64 33.13 -21.27
N LEU A 443 -5.45 34.01 -20.28
CA LEU A 443 -4.15 34.35 -19.73
C LEU A 443 -3.54 33.17 -18.95
N TYR A 444 -4.33 32.42 -18.19
CA TYR A 444 -3.86 31.19 -17.54
C TYR A 444 -3.37 30.16 -18.56
N VAL A 445 -4.13 29.92 -19.64
CA VAL A 445 -3.70 29.05 -20.74
C VAL A 445 -2.38 29.54 -21.36
N LEU A 446 -2.24 30.85 -21.57
CA LEU A 446 -1.00 31.43 -22.12
C LEU A 446 0.19 31.32 -21.16
N ILE A 447 -0.03 31.38 -19.84
CA ILE A 447 1.01 31.12 -18.84
C ILE A 447 1.46 29.66 -18.92
N ASP A 448 0.53 28.71 -18.96
CA ASP A 448 0.84 27.29 -19.04
C ASP A 448 1.57 26.93 -20.34
N ASP A 449 1.08 27.40 -21.49
CA ASP A 449 1.75 27.26 -22.79
C ASP A 449 3.18 27.82 -22.75
N ARG A 450 3.39 28.93 -22.03
CA ARG A 450 4.70 29.56 -21.88
C ARG A 450 5.61 28.74 -20.95
N LYS A 451 5.09 28.23 -19.84
CA LYS A 451 5.82 27.33 -18.93
C LYS A 451 6.26 26.07 -19.67
N ASP A 452 5.37 25.44 -20.43
CA ASP A 452 5.69 24.30 -21.29
C ASP A 452 6.77 24.65 -22.31
N THR A 453 6.63 25.79 -23.00
CA THR A 453 7.64 26.26 -23.97
C THR A 453 9.01 26.47 -23.31
N LEU A 454 9.05 27.06 -22.11
CA LEU A 454 10.30 27.29 -21.39
C LEU A 454 10.90 25.98 -20.88
N ALA A 455 10.09 25.07 -20.33
CA ALA A 455 10.52 23.74 -19.91
C ALA A 455 11.10 22.93 -21.08
N VAL A 456 10.43 22.93 -22.25
CA VAL A 456 10.93 22.30 -23.48
C VAL A 456 12.26 22.92 -23.92
N ARG A 457 12.39 24.26 -23.90
CA ARG A 457 13.65 24.93 -24.26
C ARG A 457 14.77 24.60 -23.28
N THR A 458 14.48 24.60 -21.98
CA THR A 458 15.43 24.21 -20.93
C THR A 458 15.89 22.78 -21.16
N TYR A 459 14.96 21.84 -21.32
CA TYR A 459 15.23 20.44 -21.65
C TYR A 459 16.12 20.30 -22.89
N GLN A 460 15.77 20.95 -24.00
CA GLN A 460 16.56 20.96 -25.23
C GLN A 460 17.96 21.55 -25.03
N SER A 461 18.08 22.62 -24.23
CA SER A 461 19.36 23.27 -23.93
C SER A 461 20.30 22.42 -23.07
N LEU A 462 19.75 21.49 -22.28
CA LEU A 462 20.52 20.50 -21.54
C LEU A 462 21.07 19.41 -22.47
N GLY A 463 20.55 19.28 -23.68
CA GLY A 463 20.98 18.29 -24.68
C GLY A 463 20.71 16.84 -24.24
N ILE A 464 19.77 16.66 -23.30
CA ILE A 464 19.32 15.37 -22.80
C ILE A 464 18.32 14.79 -23.80
N LYS A 465 18.40 13.48 -24.01
CA LYS A 465 17.41 12.71 -24.77
C LYS A 465 16.98 11.53 -23.91
N GLY A 466 15.70 11.43 -23.62
CA GLY A 466 15.11 10.42 -22.73
C GLY A 466 15.36 9.00 -23.22
N ASP A 467 15.27 8.76 -24.53
CA ASP A 467 15.63 7.46 -25.13
C ASP A 467 17.08 7.05 -24.84
N GLU A 468 18.00 8.01 -24.75
CA GLU A 468 19.39 7.71 -24.42
C GLU A 468 19.52 7.32 -22.94
N LEU A 469 18.71 7.88 -22.03
CA LEU A 469 18.78 7.60 -20.59
C LEU A 469 18.43 6.16 -20.25
N TRP A 470 17.42 5.57 -20.91
CA TRP A 470 17.06 4.16 -20.76
C TRP A 470 18.22 3.21 -21.09
N SER A 471 19.12 3.62 -21.97
CA SER A 471 20.26 2.82 -22.42
C SER A 471 21.50 2.89 -21.51
N ILE A 472 21.54 3.84 -20.57
CA ILE A 472 22.73 4.10 -19.75
C ILE A 472 22.99 2.95 -18.79
N PHE A 473 21.95 2.44 -18.13
CA PHE A 473 22.05 1.42 -17.08
C PHE A 473 21.47 0.07 -17.56
N ASN A 474 21.93 -1.04 -16.99
CA ASN A 474 21.39 -2.37 -17.31
C ASN A 474 20.09 -2.68 -16.56
N GLY A 475 19.67 -1.82 -15.63
CA GLY A 475 18.50 -2.01 -14.76
C GLY A 475 18.74 -2.97 -13.59
N GLU A 476 20.01 -3.20 -13.24
CA GLU A 476 20.40 -3.80 -11.96
C GLU A 476 20.73 -2.69 -10.97
N PHE A 477 20.09 -2.71 -9.82
CA PHE A 477 20.40 -1.78 -8.75
C PHE A 477 20.40 -2.41 -7.38
N LEU A 478 21.07 -1.70 -6.48
CA LEU A 478 21.31 -2.11 -5.13
C LEU A 478 21.27 -0.90 -4.22
N ILE A 479 20.41 -0.95 -3.22
CA ILE A 479 20.30 0.03 -2.16
C ILE A 479 20.96 -0.55 -0.92
N LEU A 480 21.79 0.26 -0.29
CA LEU A 480 22.47 -0.03 0.95
C LEU A 480 22.04 0.98 1.99
N TYR A 481 21.71 0.47 3.17
CA TYR A 481 21.51 1.28 4.35
C TYR A 481 22.62 0.94 5.34
N HIS A 482 23.50 1.91 5.60
CA HIS A 482 24.70 1.71 6.43
C HIS A 482 24.35 1.85 7.91
N ALA A 483 23.85 3.03 8.28
CA ALA A 483 23.54 3.41 9.66
C ALA A 483 22.68 4.69 9.67
N MET A 484 22.22 5.11 10.85
CA MET A 484 21.75 6.48 11.08
C MET A 484 22.91 7.39 11.49
N THR A 485 22.84 8.65 11.11
CA THR A 485 23.70 9.73 11.59
C THR A 485 22.89 10.98 11.93
N THR A 486 23.54 12.03 12.45
CA THR A 486 22.93 13.36 12.56
C THR A 486 23.65 14.34 11.63
N VAL A 487 22.88 15.20 11.00
CA VAL A 487 23.39 16.37 10.27
C VAL A 487 22.90 17.63 10.95
N GLU A 488 23.79 18.62 11.07
CA GLU A 488 23.43 19.93 11.57
C GLU A 488 22.79 20.73 10.42
N LYS A 489 21.47 20.95 10.50
CA LYS A 489 20.74 21.81 9.58
C LYS A 489 20.58 23.19 10.24
N LYS A 490 21.06 24.22 9.54
CA LYS A 490 20.82 25.61 9.93
C LYS A 490 19.47 26.04 9.37
N SER A 491 18.56 26.45 10.24
CA SER A 491 17.27 27.06 9.89
C SER A 491 17.25 28.49 10.38
N LYS A 492 16.51 29.34 9.67
CA LYS A 492 16.15 30.68 10.13
C LYS A 492 14.79 30.56 10.79
N GLU A 493 14.70 30.87 12.08
CA GLU A 493 13.45 30.89 12.83
C GLU A 493 13.19 32.30 13.35
N TYR A 494 11.94 32.73 13.37
CA TYR A 494 11.57 34.02 13.95
C TYR A 494 11.18 33.83 15.41
N GLU A 495 11.90 34.48 16.31
CA GLU A 495 11.59 34.51 17.73
C GLU A 495 11.17 35.92 18.16
N MET A 496 10.30 36.00 19.16
CA MET A 496 9.89 37.29 19.72
C MET A 496 10.96 37.76 20.73
N ASP A 497 11.52 38.94 20.54
CA ASP A 497 12.47 39.55 21.48
C ASP A 497 11.77 40.10 22.75
N ALA A 498 12.55 40.66 23.68
CA ALA A 498 12.02 41.20 24.94
C ALA A 498 11.10 42.41 24.73
N GLU A 499 11.17 43.03 23.56
CA GLU A 499 10.39 44.16 23.09
C GLU A 499 9.20 43.74 22.21
N TYR A 500 8.91 42.44 22.11
CA TYR A 500 7.82 41.85 21.32
C TYR A 500 7.97 42.02 19.79
N ASN A 501 9.19 42.17 19.28
CA ASN A 501 9.46 42.15 17.84
C ASN A 501 9.91 40.75 17.40
N TYR A 502 9.47 40.32 16.21
CA TYR A 502 10.01 39.12 15.58
C TYR A 502 11.41 39.41 15.03
N VAL A 503 12.41 38.75 15.60
CA VAL A 503 13.79 38.77 15.15
C VAL A 503 14.14 37.45 14.49
N GLU A 504 14.82 37.53 13.34
CA GLU A 504 15.33 36.35 12.65
C GLU A 504 16.54 35.80 13.41
N VAL A 505 16.41 34.58 13.92
CA VAL A 505 17.46 33.88 14.67
C VAL A 505 17.88 32.65 13.87
N GLU A 506 19.19 32.52 13.62
CA GLU A 506 19.75 31.30 13.03
C GLU A 506 19.81 30.22 14.11
N LYS A 507 19.00 29.18 13.96
CA LYS A 507 19.06 27.99 14.80
C LYS A 507 19.75 26.85 14.07
N THR A 508 20.53 26.09 14.81
CA THR A 508 21.11 24.85 14.31
C THR A 508 20.33 23.69 14.92
N LYS A 509 19.59 22.97 14.09
CA LYS A 509 18.86 21.76 14.48
C LYS A 509 19.65 20.53 14.03
N LYS A 510 19.81 19.56 14.92
CA LYS A 510 20.34 18.24 14.54
C LYS A 510 19.20 17.41 13.96
N VAL A 511 19.32 17.07 12.69
CA VAL A 511 18.32 16.26 11.99
C VAL A 511 18.90 14.86 11.81
N PRO A 512 18.20 13.80 12.24
CA PRO A 512 18.64 12.44 11.97
C PRO A 512 18.55 12.13 10.48
N MET A 513 19.54 11.43 9.96
CA MET A 513 19.65 11.15 8.54
C MET A 513 20.16 9.73 8.30
N PRO A 514 19.52 8.96 7.40
CA PRO A 514 20.02 7.65 7.00
C PRO A 514 21.27 7.80 6.14
N LEU A 515 22.34 7.06 6.48
CA LEU A 515 23.48 6.88 5.59
C LEU A 515 23.13 5.76 4.60
N TYR A 516 23.16 6.08 3.31
CA TYR A 516 22.80 5.16 2.25
C TYR A 516 23.79 5.17 1.09
N SER A 517 23.82 4.07 0.33
CA SER A 517 24.40 4.06 -1.01
C SER A 517 23.45 3.42 -1.99
N PHE A 518 23.40 3.95 -3.20
CA PHE A 518 22.65 3.43 -4.32
C PHE A 518 23.62 3.08 -5.44
N ALA A 519 23.71 1.81 -5.80
CA ALA A 519 24.60 1.31 -6.82
C ALA A 519 23.83 0.83 -8.05
N LEU A 520 24.37 1.15 -9.23
CA LEU A 520 23.80 0.84 -10.54
C LEU A 520 24.88 0.29 -11.46
N THR A 521 24.54 -0.70 -12.30
CA THR A 521 25.45 -1.15 -13.36
C THR A 521 25.25 -0.35 -14.65
N ILE A 522 26.37 0.07 -15.24
CA ILE A 522 26.40 0.86 -16.47
C ILE A 522 26.43 -0.08 -17.67
N ASN A 523 25.47 0.09 -18.57
CA ASN A 523 25.40 -0.58 -19.87
C ASN A 523 26.19 0.20 -20.93
N ASN A 524 25.92 1.52 -21.04
CA ASN A 524 26.53 2.38 -22.04
C ASN A 524 27.43 3.44 -21.40
N ASN A 525 28.71 3.08 -21.19
CA ASN A 525 29.69 3.95 -20.56
C ASN A 525 29.96 5.25 -21.33
N VAL A 526 29.87 5.22 -22.67
CA VAL A 526 30.06 6.42 -23.49
C VAL A 526 28.95 7.43 -23.22
N MET A 527 27.69 6.99 -23.20
CA MET A 527 26.56 7.84 -22.85
C MET A 527 26.59 8.28 -21.40
N PHE A 528 26.91 7.38 -20.47
CA PHE A 528 27.07 7.74 -19.05
C PHE A 528 28.09 8.88 -18.88
N LYS A 529 29.29 8.75 -19.46
CA LYS A 529 30.33 9.79 -19.40
C LYS A 529 29.92 11.09 -20.07
N LYS A 530 29.17 11.03 -21.19
CA LYS A 530 28.58 12.22 -21.82
C LYS A 530 27.72 12.99 -20.82
N TYR A 531 26.79 12.33 -20.15
CA TYR A 531 25.89 12.98 -19.18
C TYR A 531 26.60 13.43 -17.90
N LEU A 532 27.54 12.64 -17.38
CA LEU A 532 28.37 13.04 -16.25
C LEU A 532 29.19 14.31 -16.55
N ASN A 533 29.70 14.44 -17.78
CA ASN A 533 30.40 15.65 -18.23
C ASN A 533 29.46 16.85 -18.37
N ILE A 534 28.23 16.65 -18.82
CA ILE A 534 27.21 17.72 -18.86
C ILE A 534 26.96 18.22 -17.43
N MET A 535 26.76 17.32 -16.46
CA MET A 535 26.57 17.70 -15.05
C MET A 535 27.76 18.48 -14.48
N LEU A 536 28.99 18.09 -14.82
CA LEU A 536 30.20 18.85 -14.46
C LEU A 536 30.22 20.25 -15.08
N GLN A 537 29.97 20.35 -16.39
CA GLN A 537 30.01 21.62 -17.13
C GLN A 537 28.94 22.61 -16.65
N LYS A 538 27.76 22.10 -16.24
CA LYS A 538 26.67 22.90 -15.69
C LYS A 538 26.83 23.21 -14.20
N GLY A 539 27.88 22.70 -13.55
CA GLY A 539 28.15 22.94 -12.13
C GLY A 539 27.24 22.17 -11.18
N PHE A 540 26.48 21.18 -11.65
CA PHE A 540 25.63 20.33 -10.81
C PHE A 540 26.46 19.39 -9.92
N ILE A 541 27.64 19.01 -10.41
CA ILE A 541 28.61 18.21 -9.67
C ILE A 541 30.00 18.83 -9.78
N GLN A 542 30.84 18.59 -8.76
CA GLN A 542 32.24 18.99 -8.71
C GLN A 542 33.12 17.76 -8.56
N LYS A 543 34.23 17.69 -9.30
CA LYS A 543 35.16 16.57 -9.20
C LYS A 543 36.04 16.68 -7.95
N GLU A 544 36.00 15.67 -7.09
CA GLU A 544 36.83 15.57 -5.89
C GLU A 544 37.71 14.31 -5.95
N LYS A 545 39.00 14.46 -6.27
CA LYS A 545 39.96 13.34 -6.36
C LYS A 545 39.42 12.17 -7.23
N ASN A 546 38.86 11.14 -6.61
CA ASN A 546 38.34 9.91 -7.20
C ASN A 546 36.81 9.77 -7.19
N ARG A 547 36.08 10.84 -6.84
CA ARG A 547 34.61 10.90 -6.81
C ARG A 547 34.10 12.27 -7.30
N TYR A 548 32.80 12.47 -7.29
CA TYR A 548 32.14 13.74 -7.57
C TYR A 548 31.24 14.14 -6.40
N LEU A 549 31.31 15.40 -5.96
CA LEU A 549 30.37 15.99 -5.00
C LEU A 549 29.18 16.57 -5.76
N VAL A 550 27.95 16.27 -5.34
CA VAL A 550 26.74 16.92 -5.82
C VAL A 550 26.62 18.28 -5.15
N VAL A 551 26.55 19.34 -5.96
CA VAL A 551 26.54 20.74 -5.49
C VAL A 551 25.13 21.20 -5.15
N LEU A 552 24.13 20.53 -5.72
CA LEU A 552 22.71 20.84 -5.55
C LEU A 552 22.11 19.91 -4.50
N GLY A 553 21.84 20.44 -3.31
CA GLY A 553 21.15 19.72 -2.25
C GLY A 553 21.50 20.22 -0.85
N GLU A 554 20.62 19.95 0.09
CA GLU A 554 20.85 20.26 1.52
C GLU A 554 21.86 19.33 2.18
N MET A 555 22.21 18.22 1.51
CA MET A 555 23.11 17.20 2.00
C MET A 555 24.26 16.95 1.02
N ASN A 556 25.44 16.67 1.56
CA ASN A 556 26.57 16.22 0.75
C ASN A 556 26.26 14.84 0.17
N GLN A 557 26.07 14.76 -1.14
CA GLN A 557 25.99 13.50 -1.88
C GLN A 557 27.21 13.34 -2.76
N TYR A 558 27.68 12.12 -2.88
CA TYR A 558 28.87 11.74 -3.62
C TYR A 558 28.52 10.73 -4.70
N ILE A 559 29.05 10.94 -5.90
CA ILE A 559 28.97 10.00 -7.01
C ILE A 559 30.35 9.37 -7.20
N TRP A 560 30.40 8.05 -7.11
CA TRP A 560 31.52 7.22 -7.51
C TRP A 560 31.20 6.57 -8.85
N ALA A 561 32.06 6.78 -9.84
CA ALA A 561 31.86 6.23 -11.17
C ALA A 561 33.07 5.44 -11.64
N SER A 562 32.80 4.30 -12.27
CA SER A 562 33.75 3.48 -13.03
C SER A 562 33.20 3.26 -14.45
N ASP A 563 33.92 2.50 -15.27
CA ASP A 563 33.42 2.16 -16.61
C ASP A 563 32.20 1.24 -16.62
N THR A 564 31.90 0.57 -15.50
CA THR A 564 30.85 -0.46 -15.44
C THR A 564 29.81 -0.20 -14.36
N MET A 565 29.96 0.85 -13.56
CA MET A 565 29.16 1.05 -12.36
C MET A 565 29.15 2.51 -11.91
N CYS A 566 28.00 2.95 -11.42
CA CYS A 566 27.79 4.22 -10.74
C CYS A 566 27.30 3.93 -9.31
N ILE A 567 27.83 4.62 -8.31
CA ILE A 567 27.35 4.58 -6.93
C ILE A 567 27.09 6.00 -6.47
N ILE A 568 25.89 6.26 -5.96
CA ILE A 568 25.49 7.53 -5.33
C ILE A 568 25.39 7.28 -3.84
N THR A 569 26.01 8.11 -3.00
CA THR A 569 26.00 7.90 -1.55
C THR A 569 26.11 9.21 -0.80
N ASN A 570 25.48 9.31 0.36
CA ASN A 570 25.70 10.42 1.31
C ASN A 570 26.72 10.09 2.40
N ASP A 571 27.25 8.86 2.42
CA ASP A 571 28.31 8.46 3.35
C ASP A 571 29.67 8.88 2.80
N ASN A 572 30.25 9.91 3.41
CA ASN A 572 31.58 10.41 3.06
C ASN A 572 32.69 9.36 3.27
N ASN A 573 32.48 8.40 4.17
CA ASN A 573 33.43 7.34 4.48
C ASN A 573 33.29 6.14 3.55
N PHE A 574 32.19 6.05 2.80
CA PHE A 574 31.99 4.99 1.83
C PHE A 574 33.03 5.06 0.72
N ASN A 575 33.82 3.99 0.59
CA ASN A 575 34.86 3.88 -0.42
C ASN A 575 34.81 2.50 -1.10
N PRO A 576 34.24 2.40 -2.31
CA PRO A 576 34.08 1.14 -3.03
C PRO A 576 35.38 0.58 -3.62
N SER A 577 36.52 1.25 -3.38
CA SER A 577 37.85 0.81 -3.84
C SER A 577 38.75 0.26 -2.73
N LYS A 578 38.39 0.45 -1.45
CA LYS A 578 39.16 -0.06 -0.31
C LYS A 578 38.63 -1.44 0.09
N ARG A 579 39.32 -2.51 -0.34
CA ARG A 579 39.09 -3.85 0.23
C ARG A 579 39.50 -3.84 1.71
N SER A 580 38.58 -4.15 2.62
CA SER A 580 38.97 -4.38 4.01
C SER A 580 39.90 -5.61 4.04
N ALA A 581 40.94 -5.56 4.87
CA ALA A 581 41.84 -6.69 5.08
C ALA A 581 41.23 -7.78 5.99
N THR A 582 40.05 -7.52 6.56
CA THR A 582 39.32 -8.45 7.41
C THR A 582 38.59 -9.49 6.56
N THR A 583 38.84 -10.77 6.83
CA THR A 583 37.99 -11.87 6.35
C THR A 583 36.56 -11.62 6.84
N LYS A 584 35.61 -11.66 5.92
CA LYS A 584 34.17 -11.51 6.21
C LYS A 584 33.76 -12.49 7.28
N SER A 585 32.74 -12.13 8.05
CA SER A 585 32.00 -13.16 8.78
C SER A 585 31.24 -14.04 7.78
N ASP A 586 31.12 -15.34 8.08
CA ASP A 586 30.26 -16.24 7.29
C ASP A 586 28.80 -15.74 7.25
N TYR A 587 28.40 -14.97 8.26
CA TYR A 587 27.10 -14.34 8.41
C TYR A 587 26.81 -13.31 7.29
N GLU A 588 27.70 -12.34 7.08
CA GLU A 588 27.53 -11.32 6.03
C GLU A 588 27.45 -11.94 4.63
N LEU A 589 28.27 -12.97 4.36
CA LEU A 589 28.24 -13.68 3.08
C LEU A 589 26.93 -14.44 2.88
N THR A 590 26.41 -15.04 3.95
CA THR A 590 25.12 -15.74 3.93
C THR A 590 23.98 -14.77 3.61
N ASN A 591 23.91 -13.62 4.28
CA ASN A 591 22.85 -12.62 4.07
C ASN A 591 22.90 -12.00 2.68
N PHE A 592 24.10 -11.71 2.18
CA PHE A 592 24.30 -11.29 0.81
C PHE A 592 23.75 -12.31 -0.22
N ASN A 593 24.10 -13.59 -0.03
CA ASN A 593 23.67 -14.65 -0.94
C ASN A 593 22.16 -14.92 -0.85
N ARG A 594 21.54 -14.69 0.32
CA ARG A 594 20.08 -14.78 0.50
C ARG A 594 19.30 -13.79 -0.36
N VAL A 595 19.91 -12.67 -0.77
CA VAL A 595 19.25 -11.62 -1.55
C VAL A 595 19.66 -11.65 -3.03
N THR A 596 20.95 -11.79 -3.31
CA THR A 596 21.48 -11.64 -4.68
C THR A 596 21.35 -12.86 -5.59
N ASN A 597 20.99 -14.03 -5.04
CA ASN A 597 20.70 -15.23 -5.85
C ASN A 597 19.33 -15.19 -6.54
N HIS A 598 18.55 -14.14 -6.28
CA HIS A 598 17.17 -13.92 -6.68
C HIS A 598 17.06 -12.69 -7.59
N GLN A 599 15.96 -12.58 -8.34
CA GLN A 599 15.73 -11.48 -9.27
C GLN A 599 15.52 -10.15 -8.53
N SER A 600 14.88 -10.21 -7.36
CA SER A 600 14.90 -9.14 -6.37
C SER A 600 14.97 -9.71 -4.96
N GLY A 601 15.40 -8.89 -4.01
CA GLY A 601 15.34 -9.24 -2.60
C GLY A 601 15.81 -8.13 -1.69
N ALA A 602 15.51 -8.29 -0.41
CA ALA A 602 15.93 -7.39 0.66
C ALA A 602 16.38 -8.18 1.89
N TYR A 603 17.33 -7.61 2.61
CA TYR A 603 17.76 -8.04 3.92
C TYR A 603 17.81 -6.79 4.80
N ILE A 604 17.19 -6.81 5.97
CA ILE A 604 17.03 -5.66 6.84
C ILE A 604 17.24 -6.11 8.28
N GLU A 605 18.26 -5.58 8.98
CA GLU A 605 18.50 -5.78 10.41
C GLU A 605 17.56 -4.89 11.24
N VAL A 606 16.26 -5.18 11.18
CA VAL A 606 15.18 -4.37 11.80
C VAL A 606 15.49 -4.04 13.26
N GLY A 607 15.92 -5.02 14.06
CA GLY A 607 16.26 -4.82 15.47
C GLY A 607 17.37 -3.79 15.68
N LYS A 608 18.44 -3.84 14.89
CA LYS A 608 19.55 -2.89 14.98
C LYS A 608 19.14 -1.49 14.51
N ILE A 609 18.33 -1.41 13.46
CA ILE A 609 17.81 -0.12 12.97
C ILE A 609 16.97 0.54 14.05
N LEU A 610 16.02 -0.19 14.64
CA LEU A 610 15.17 0.30 15.72
C LEU A 610 16.01 0.73 16.93
N ALA A 611 16.94 -0.10 17.40
CA ALA A 611 17.82 0.22 18.53
C ALA A 611 18.68 1.47 18.28
N SER A 612 19.23 1.60 17.07
CA SER A 612 20.02 2.77 16.71
C SER A 612 19.17 4.04 16.56
N SER A 613 17.88 3.90 16.25
CA SER A 613 16.94 5.00 16.04
C SER A 613 16.57 5.72 17.34
N VAL A 614 16.64 5.03 18.49
CA VAL A 614 16.31 5.55 19.84
C VAL A 614 17.04 6.87 20.14
N GLN A 615 18.33 6.97 19.82
CA GLN A 615 19.14 8.15 20.12
C GLN A 615 18.74 9.41 19.35
N PHE A 616 17.88 9.28 18.33
CA PHE A 616 17.44 10.37 17.46
C PHE A 616 16.01 10.84 17.74
N VAL A 617 15.32 10.20 18.68
CA VAL A 617 13.97 10.56 19.07
C VAL A 617 14.04 11.45 20.31
N GLU A 618 13.51 12.67 20.19
CA GLU A 618 13.44 13.61 21.31
C GLU A 618 12.37 13.21 22.33
N ASP A 619 11.26 12.65 21.84
CA ASP A 619 10.16 12.18 22.68
C ASP A 619 10.51 10.86 23.39
N LYS A 620 10.47 10.91 24.72
CA LYS A 620 10.84 9.76 25.56
C LYS A 620 9.93 8.56 25.33
N GLU A 621 8.62 8.77 25.16
CA GLU A 621 7.66 7.67 24.98
C GLU A 621 7.93 6.93 23.67
N THR A 622 8.15 7.67 22.59
CA THR A 622 8.52 7.11 21.29
C THR A 622 9.86 6.38 21.35
N ALA A 623 10.86 6.92 22.05
CA ALA A 623 12.15 6.25 22.25
C ALA A 623 11.99 4.90 22.97
N GLU A 624 11.20 4.85 24.04
CA GLU A 624 10.92 3.62 24.78
C GLU A 624 10.10 2.61 23.94
N VAL A 625 9.18 3.07 23.08
CA VAL A 625 8.50 2.20 22.10
C VAL A 625 9.51 1.57 21.14
N LEU A 626 10.43 2.35 20.60
CA LEU A 626 11.47 1.82 19.69
C LEU A 626 12.36 0.79 20.40
N GLU A 627 12.71 1.01 21.67
CA GLU A 627 13.44 0.03 22.48
C GLU A 627 12.65 -1.27 22.66
N ILE A 628 11.35 -1.18 22.94
CA ILE A 628 10.46 -2.34 23.03
C ILE A 628 10.45 -3.07 21.68
N LEU A 629 10.25 -2.38 20.57
CA LEU A 629 10.23 -3.02 19.25
C LEU A 629 11.58 -3.69 18.91
N ALA A 630 12.70 -3.03 19.19
CA ALA A 630 14.05 -3.54 18.95
C ALA A 630 14.37 -4.82 19.75
N LYS A 631 13.76 -4.97 20.94
CA LYS A 631 13.87 -6.18 21.76
C LYS A 631 13.24 -7.41 21.11
N TYR A 632 12.21 -7.25 20.29
CA TYR A 632 11.49 -8.38 19.69
C TYR A 632 11.95 -8.71 18.27
N PHE A 633 12.19 -7.72 17.42
CA PHE A 633 12.60 -7.95 16.03
C PHE A 633 14.11 -8.15 15.89
N ASP A 634 14.50 -9.10 15.04
CA ASP A 634 15.89 -9.30 14.63
C ASP A 634 16.09 -8.77 13.21
N GLU A 635 15.70 -9.57 12.22
CA GLU A 635 15.89 -9.28 10.80
C GLU A 635 14.62 -9.52 9.97
N THR A 636 14.59 -8.94 8.78
CA THR A 636 13.60 -9.24 7.75
C THR A 636 14.30 -9.57 6.45
N ILE A 637 13.94 -10.70 5.86
CA ILE A 637 14.48 -11.18 4.59
C ILE A 637 13.34 -11.25 3.61
N TYR A 638 13.53 -10.74 2.40
CA TYR A 638 12.59 -10.83 1.30
C TYR A 638 13.32 -11.25 0.02
N TYR A 639 12.69 -12.06 -0.80
CA TYR A 639 13.17 -12.31 -2.16
C TYR A 639 12.07 -12.75 -3.10
N THR A 640 12.34 -12.56 -4.39
CA THR A 640 11.47 -12.94 -5.50
C THR A 640 12.23 -13.79 -6.51
N THR A 641 11.64 -14.92 -6.89
CA THR A 641 12.14 -15.78 -7.97
C THR A 641 11.12 -15.95 -9.08
N PHE A 642 11.59 -15.86 -10.32
CA PHE A 642 10.82 -16.33 -11.48
C PHE A 642 11.22 -17.76 -11.82
N ASP A 643 10.22 -18.62 -12.02
CA ASP A 643 10.44 -19.99 -12.51
C ASP A 643 10.53 -20.04 -14.05
N GLU A 644 10.72 -21.25 -14.60
CA GLU A 644 10.82 -21.47 -16.05
C GLU A 644 9.53 -21.13 -16.84
N ASN A 645 8.40 -21.00 -16.15
CA ASN A 645 7.10 -20.61 -16.71
C ASN A 645 6.77 -19.14 -16.41
N THR A 646 7.75 -18.35 -15.94
CA THR A 646 7.58 -16.96 -15.52
C THR A 646 6.61 -16.81 -14.33
N ASN A 647 6.33 -17.87 -13.56
CA ASN A 647 5.59 -17.69 -12.32
C ASN A 647 6.51 -17.02 -11.30
N MET A 648 5.97 -16.02 -10.60
CA MET A 648 6.70 -15.28 -9.59
C MET A 648 6.46 -15.90 -8.23
N ASN A 649 7.52 -16.33 -7.55
CA ASN A 649 7.48 -16.83 -6.18
C ASN A 649 8.13 -15.78 -5.29
N THR A 650 7.41 -15.30 -4.30
CA THR A 650 7.90 -14.38 -3.27
C THR A 650 8.00 -15.09 -1.94
N LYS A 651 9.00 -14.75 -1.15
CA LYS A 651 9.09 -15.17 0.24
C LYS A 651 9.60 -14.01 1.09
N THR A 652 8.94 -13.80 2.24
CA THR A 652 9.33 -12.84 3.26
C THR A 652 9.39 -13.54 4.60
N ASP A 653 10.56 -13.51 5.24
CA ASP A 653 10.76 -14.01 6.60
C ASP A 653 10.92 -12.80 7.53
N VAL A 654 10.04 -12.67 8.52
CA VAL A 654 10.17 -11.69 9.61
C VAL A 654 10.64 -12.43 10.84
N VAL A 655 11.89 -12.20 11.24
CA VAL A 655 12.60 -12.95 12.29
C VAL A 655 12.56 -12.18 13.60
N PHE A 656 12.36 -12.91 14.69
CA PHE A 656 12.33 -12.42 16.06
C PHE A 656 13.56 -12.88 16.82
N ASN A 657 14.00 -12.08 17.81
CA ASN A 657 15.18 -12.39 18.61
C ASN A 657 15.07 -13.69 19.43
N ASP A 658 13.86 -14.13 19.76
CA ASP A 658 13.63 -15.41 20.46
C ASP A 658 13.13 -16.50 19.50
N GLU A 659 14.07 -17.30 19.00
CA GLU A 659 13.81 -18.42 18.09
C GLU A 659 13.04 -19.59 18.73
N LYS A 660 12.85 -19.61 20.05
CA LYS A 660 12.17 -20.70 20.76
C LYS A 660 10.68 -20.44 20.96
N ILE A 661 10.24 -19.20 20.77
CA ILE A 661 8.86 -18.78 20.98
C ILE A 661 8.19 -18.64 19.61
N ASN A 662 6.98 -19.17 19.49
CA ASN A 662 6.14 -18.95 18.31
C ASN A 662 5.94 -17.45 18.04
N SER A 663 6.07 -17.02 16.80
CA SER A 663 6.01 -15.61 16.44
C SER A 663 4.71 -14.90 16.81
N LEU A 664 3.56 -15.59 16.84
CA LEU A 664 2.32 -14.99 17.38
C LEU A 664 2.41 -14.67 18.87
N ASN A 665 3.06 -15.55 19.64
CA ASN A 665 3.30 -15.28 21.06
C ASN A 665 4.29 -14.12 21.24
N SER A 666 5.32 -14.02 20.38
CA SER A 666 6.27 -12.90 20.39
C SER A 666 5.58 -11.57 20.07
N ILE A 667 4.76 -11.51 19.01
CA ILE A 667 3.93 -10.35 18.67
C ILE A 667 3.03 -9.97 19.85
N TYR A 668 2.38 -10.96 20.46
CA TYR A 668 1.48 -10.72 21.57
C TYR A 668 2.21 -10.17 22.81
N ALA A 669 3.37 -10.74 23.14
CA ALA A 669 4.21 -10.27 24.24
C ALA A 669 4.67 -8.82 24.02
N MET A 670 5.06 -8.48 22.78
CA MET A 670 5.39 -7.11 22.37
C MET A 670 4.22 -6.15 22.57
N PHE A 671 3.02 -6.49 22.08
CA PHE A 671 1.83 -5.65 22.29
C PHE A 671 1.47 -5.50 23.77
N ASN A 672 1.59 -6.56 24.56
CA ASN A 672 1.35 -6.49 26.00
C ASN A 672 2.38 -5.59 26.72
N GLU A 673 3.65 -5.62 26.33
CA GLU A 673 4.69 -4.75 26.90
C GLU A 673 4.42 -3.28 26.58
N MET A 674 4.06 -2.96 25.33
CA MET A 674 3.62 -1.61 24.96
C MET A 674 2.33 -1.19 25.70
N TYR A 675 1.36 -2.10 25.83
CA TYR A 675 0.14 -1.82 26.57
C TYR A 675 0.41 -1.45 28.03
N VAL A 676 1.23 -2.24 28.71
CA VAL A 676 1.63 -1.98 30.10
C VAL A 676 2.37 -0.66 30.21
N HIS A 677 3.24 -0.36 29.26
CA HIS A 677 3.98 0.89 29.19
C HIS A 677 3.05 2.12 29.19
N PHE A 678 2.02 2.12 28.35
CA PHE A 678 1.11 3.26 28.19
C PHE A 678 0.00 3.35 29.25
N THR A 679 -0.30 2.27 29.96
CA THR A 679 -1.44 2.24 30.90
C THR A 679 -1.06 2.24 32.37
N LYS A 680 0.21 1.95 32.71
CA LYS A 680 0.68 1.89 34.10
C LYS A 680 1.72 2.95 34.47
N LYS A 681 2.12 3.80 33.52
CA LYS A 681 2.79 5.07 33.82
C LYS A 681 1.74 6.11 34.19
#